data_AF-A0A5J4QRB6-F1
#
_entry.id   AF-A0A5J4QRB6-F1
#
_cell.length_a   1.000
_cell.length_b   1.000
_cell.length_c   1.000
_cell.angle_alpha   90.00
_cell.angle_beta   90.00
_cell.angle_gamma   90.00
#
_symmetry.space_group_name_H-M   'P 1'
#
loop_
_entity.id
_entity.type
_entity.pdbx_description
1 polymer ?
#
loop_
_entity_poly.entity_id
_entity_poly.type
_entity_poly.pdbx_seq_one_letter_code
_entity_poly.pdbx_strand_id
1 'polypeptide(L)'
;MIRIKLCKLLRSLVFDNNKVISINNIPENNPWFEGTQAICSILIQKGEKSFQFRVSQSFKPPKSVSYKDVNYQTNLEFPNENSVLSLSKVEETIFEQIKKFKPLKELTFVTNKRGELDLTIHKDYITSNESPYQLLRGRDLGLYQLQNNKYDYVSPEFVDKTSKKLYINSERIACQQVANLGKDRRITFSYIPKNYVLGNSCNFIYCQENEYQIDCYYLLALFNSSIINWYFKHISSNNHVNNYELDLFPIPIPPIESVKKISLCCQSIMDDYDSQKIKQLDDLVCNLFGLNIKDLEKKTTNTFSPYLINLLKKDLSYFYQAKDLKDVNVENLLTSKLNFDSIKLVIPSLLDPFLNKCVLYIIDKYQRISKGEVLNHTSFKLSNLDLEMIEAVPQGGNWTNISKETITKSKRLTRLTQTGGRTTLYGRIDYEKPCYTITTYFNRPGNGTYVHPIHKRVISVREAARIQSFDDSYYFVGTKTSILKQVGNAVPPLFAMEIAKNIASKIDIKTSLDLFVGAGGLSAGLEKAGIRSIVGVDYDRSACLTLKVNYPSINVICGDLTLKSTKDKIYQGLGDEKVDMICGGPPCQGFSLAGKRLIDDPRNRLFLEYLEILEEIKPKLFILENVEGMKSMQDGLIYQEITKEFESKGYKVEGMLLFADKYGVPQKRKRLITIGVRSDIPISPSELFPIPLNTKVTARDAIEDLQNIECSENSFYNSDKISKYVRKLKNSKLF
;
A
#
# COMPACT_ATOMS: atom_id res chain seq x y z
N MET A 1 15.58 -12.32 -0.57
CA MET A 1 16.27 -13.62 -0.67
C MET A 1 17.46 -13.46 -1.61
N ILE A 2 18.68 -13.83 -1.21
CA ILE A 2 19.84 -13.82 -2.12
C ILE A 2 20.06 -15.25 -2.58
N ARG A 3 19.62 -15.57 -3.79
CA ARG A 3 19.80 -16.90 -4.35
C ARG A 3 20.94 -16.86 -5.36
N ILE A 4 22.09 -17.40 -4.96
CA ILE A 4 23.21 -17.60 -5.86
C ILE A 4 22.82 -18.68 -6.88
N LYS A 5 22.39 -18.27 -8.08
CA LYS A 5 22.11 -19.17 -9.22
C LYS A 5 23.41 -19.58 -9.92
N LEU A 6 24.34 -20.23 -9.22
CA LEU A 6 25.46 -20.94 -9.85
C LEU A 6 25.02 -22.36 -10.23
N CYS A 7 25.71 -23.07 -11.14
CA CYS A 7 25.47 -24.51 -11.32
C CYS A 7 25.69 -25.25 -9.98
N LYS A 8 24.95 -26.34 -9.69
CA LYS A 8 25.06 -27.12 -8.44
C LYS A 8 26.53 -27.45 -8.11
N LEU A 9 27.29 -27.86 -9.12
CA LEU A 9 28.72 -28.17 -9.02
C LEU A 9 29.56 -26.98 -8.56
N LEU A 10 29.29 -25.79 -9.09
CA LEU A 10 30.01 -24.57 -8.75
C LEU A 10 29.65 -24.07 -7.33
N ARG A 11 28.42 -24.28 -6.88
CA ARG A 11 28.01 -23.97 -5.49
C ARG A 11 28.68 -24.90 -4.49
N SER A 12 28.61 -26.21 -4.71
CA SER A 12 29.32 -27.18 -3.89
C SER A 12 30.81 -26.87 -3.85
N LEU A 13 31.44 -26.56 -4.98
CA LEU A 13 32.85 -26.15 -4.99
C LEU A 13 33.12 -24.89 -4.15
N VAL A 14 32.25 -23.89 -4.20
CA VAL A 14 32.38 -22.66 -3.40
C VAL A 14 32.24 -22.92 -1.90
N PHE A 15 31.24 -23.71 -1.48
CA PHE A 15 30.95 -23.92 -0.05
C PHE A 15 31.71 -25.10 0.58
N ASP A 16 32.09 -26.11 -0.20
CA ASP A 16 32.75 -27.31 0.31
C ASP A 16 34.27 -27.18 0.35
N ASN A 17 34.86 -26.37 -0.56
CA ASN A 17 36.31 -26.23 -0.69
C ASN A 17 36.86 -24.84 -0.32
N ASN A 18 35.99 -23.88 0.01
CA ASN A 18 36.40 -22.52 0.32
C ASN A 18 35.64 -21.95 1.52
N LYS A 19 36.25 -20.95 2.16
CA LYS A 19 35.70 -20.20 3.27
C LYS A 19 34.98 -19.01 2.66
N VAL A 20 33.67 -19.06 2.64
CA VAL A 20 32.87 -17.90 2.24
C VAL A 20 32.99 -16.86 3.35
N ILE A 21 33.35 -15.63 3.00
CA ILE A 21 33.48 -14.50 3.93
C ILE A 21 32.22 -13.64 3.86
N SER A 22 31.76 -13.33 2.65
CA SER A 22 30.55 -12.55 2.45
C SER A 22 29.85 -12.82 1.12
N ILE A 23 28.53 -12.66 1.11
CA ILE A 23 27.67 -12.71 -0.07
C ILE A 23 26.89 -11.39 -0.14
N ASN A 24 27.05 -10.65 -1.22
CA ASN A 24 26.41 -9.35 -1.42
C ASN A 24 25.47 -9.43 -2.61
N ASN A 25 24.21 -9.10 -2.41
CA ASN A 25 23.25 -8.93 -3.49
C ASN A 25 23.22 -7.48 -3.95
N ILE A 26 23.41 -7.31 -5.25
CA ILE A 26 23.48 -6.05 -5.95
C ILE A 26 22.25 -6.01 -6.86
N PRO A 27 21.17 -5.30 -6.47
CA PRO A 27 19.92 -5.35 -7.21
C PRO A 27 20.05 -4.68 -8.59
N GLU A 28 19.11 -4.97 -9.50
CA GLU A 28 19.06 -4.38 -10.86
C GLU A 28 19.09 -2.86 -10.86
N ASN A 29 18.41 -2.26 -9.88
CA ASN A 29 18.30 -0.82 -9.69
C ASN A 29 19.43 -0.25 -8.82
N ASN A 30 20.62 -0.84 -8.87
CA ASN A 30 21.77 -0.36 -8.11
C ASN A 30 22.35 0.93 -8.73
N PRO A 31 22.78 1.92 -7.93
CA PRO A 31 23.27 3.21 -8.43
C PRO A 31 24.60 3.17 -9.20
N TRP A 32 25.35 2.06 -9.21
CA TRP A 32 26.69 2.00 -9.82
C TRP A 32 26.75 1.48 -11.25
N PHE A 33 25.79 0.69 -11.70
CA PHE A 33 25.78 0.20 -13.08
C PHE A 33 24.36 -0.15 -13.53
N GLU A 34 24.08 0.08 -14.82
CA GLU A 34 22.81 -0.32 -15.43
C GLU A 34 22.83 -1.83 -15.70
N GLY A 35 22.34 -2.61 -14.74
CA GLY A 35 22.14 -4.05 -14.89
C GLY A 35 20.74 -4.36 -15.38
N THR A 36 20.60 -5.24 -16.37
CA THR A 36 19.30 -5.84 -16.75
C THR A 36 18.89 -6.96 -15.82
N GLN A 37 19.79 -7.40 -14.93
CA GLN A 37 19.59 -8.48 -13.96
C GLN A 37 20.33 -8.17 -12.65
N ALA A 38 19.80 -8.68 -11.53
CA ALA A 38 20.46 -8.55 -10.24
C ALA A 38 21.76 -9.38 -10.23
N ILE A 39 22.81 -8.83 -9.64
CA ILE A 39 24.13 -9.45 -9.55
C ILE A 39 24.40 -9.85 -8.10
N CYS A 40 25.18 -10.91 -7.90
CA CYS A 40 25.69 -11.28 -6.59
C CYS A 40 27.22 -11.28 -6.61
N SER A 41 27.86 -10.68 -5.60
CA SER A 41 29.29 -10.88 -5.36
C SER A 41 29.51 -11.78 -4.15
N ILE A 42 30.47 -12.69 -4.26
CA ILE A 42 30.82 -13.65 -3.22
C ILE A 42 32.32 -13.48 -2.95
N LEU A 43 32.66 -13.15 -1.71
CA LEU A 43 34.04 -13.12 -1.25
C LEU A 43 34.37 -14.46 -0.62
N ILE A 44 35.40 -15.13 -1.15
CA ILE A 44 35.87 -16.44 -0.70
C ILE A 44 37.36 -16.39 -0.34
N GLN A 45 37.75 -17.21 0.63
CA GLN A 45 39.15 -17.53 0.95
C GLN A 45 39.38 -19.02 0.65
N LYS A 46 40.38 -19.31 -0.18
CA LYS A 46 40.70 -20.68 -0.63
C LYS A 46 41.36 -21.47 0.50
N GLY A 47 41.03 -22.76 0.61
CA GLY A 47 41.79 -23.74 1.41
C GLY A 47 41.25 -24.06 2.80
N GLU A 48 40.20 -23.38 3.28
CA GLU A 48 39.53 -23.69 4.54
C GLU A 48 38.02 -23.71 4.34
N LYS A 49 37.28 -24.58 5.05
CA LYS A 49 35.81 -24.57 5.04
C LYS A 49 35.29 -23.66 6.15
N SER A 50 34.34 -22.79 5.83
CA SER A 50 33.62 -22.00 6.85
C SER A 50 32.12 -22.12 6.64
N PHE A 51 31.42 -22.33 7.74
CA PHE A 51 29.96 -22.28 7.77
C PHE A 51 29.46 -20.90 8.16
N GLN A 52 30.30 -19.97 8.57
CA GLN A 52 29.88 -18.62 8.93
C GLN A 52 30.33 -17.61 7.88
N PHE A 53 29.38 -16.81 7.38
CA PHE A 53 29.63 -15.72 6.43
C PHE A 53 28.62 -14.60 6.56
N ARG A 54 28.97 -13.42 6.06
CA ARG A 54 28.11 -12.23 6.11
C ARG A 54 27.27 -12.08 4.86
N VAL A 55 26.00 -11.72 4.99
CA VAL A 55 25.08 -11.56 3.86
C VAL A 55 24.53 -10.14 3.80
N SER A 56 24.67 -9.46 2.66
CA SER A 56 24.05 -8.15 2.40
C SER A 56 22.94 -8.26 1.37
N GLN A 57 21.69 -7.99 1.78
CA GLN A 57 20.51 -8.09 0.90
C GLN A 57 20.45 -6.99 -0.18
N SER A 58 21.10 -5.87 0.07
CA SER A 58 21.09 -4.66 -0.77
C SER A 58 22.41 -3.92 -0.59
N PHE A 59 23.46 -4.46 -1.21
CA PHE A 59 24.80 -3.90 -1.08
C PHE A 59 24.85 -2.45 -1.61
N LYS A 60 25.16 -1.50 -0.72
CA LYS A 60 25.26 -0.07 -1.01
C LYS A 60 26.48 0.62 -0.34
N PRO A 61 27.69 0.62 -0.95
CA PRO A 61 28.80 1.50 -0.53
C PRO A 61 28.47 3.01 -0.67
N PRO A 62 29.17 3.96 -0.01
CA PRO A 62 30.20 3.81 1.01
C PRO A 62 29.66 3.96 2.45
N LYS A 63 28.35 4.18 2.67
CA LYS A 63 27.77 4.38 3.99
C LYS A 63 26.74 3.29 4.30
N SER A 64 27.11 2.43 5.26
CA SER A 64 26.38 1.33 5.89
C SER A 64 25.89 0.19 4.97
N VAL A 65 26.82 -0.70 4.61
CA VAL A 65 26.43 -2.06 4.23
C VAL A 65 25.95 -2.80 5.48
N SER A 66 24.64 -3.01 5.60
CA SER A 66 24.08 -3.89 6.62
C SER A 66 24.38 -5.33 6.25
N TYR A 67 25.16 -5.99 7.09
CA TYR A 67 25.47 -7.41 6.99
C TYR A 67 24.68 -8.16 8.05
N LYS A 68 24.13 -9.31 7.67
CA LYS A 68 23.66 -10.33 8.61
C LYS A 68 24.68 -11.45 8.66
N ASP A 69 25.14 -11.81 9.84
CA ASP A 69 25.91 -13.04 10.02
C ASP A 69 24.99 -14.24 9.77
N VAL A 70 25.42 -15.10 8.87
CA VAL A 70 24.72 -16.32 8.49
C VAL A 70 25.61 -17.49 8.82
N ASN A 71 25.07 -18.45 9.57
CA ASN A 71 25.70 -19.74 9.76
C ASN A 71 24.99 -20.78 8.87
N TYR A 72 25.69 -21.25 7.85
CA TYR A 72 25.29 -22.26 6.88
C TYR A 72 24.98 -23.62 7.53
N GLN A 73 25.62 -23.99 8.64
CA GLN A 73 25.22 -25.18 9.40
C GLN A 73 23.83 -25.04 10.03
N THR A 74 23.42 -23.80 10.38
CA THR A 74 22.09 -23.49 10.93
C THR A 74 21.13 -22.92 9.90
N ASN A 75 21.57 -22.71 8.66
CA ASN A 75 20.71 -22.37 7.54
C ASN A 75 20.50 -23.62 6.71
N LEU A 76 19.66 -24.50 7.27
CA LEU A 76 18.56 -25.09 6.54
C LEU A 76 18.97 -25.67 5.19
N GLU A 77 19.77 -26.75 5.21
CA GLU A 77 20.02 -27.56 4.01
C GLU A 77 18.70 -27.78 3.27
N PHE A 78 18.64 -27.28 2.04
CA PHE A 78 17.58 -27.66 1.13
C PHE A 78 18.00 -28.98 0.51
N PRO A 79 17.09 -29.97 0.42
CA PRO A 79 17.44 -31.28 -0.11
C PRO A 79 18.01 -31.29 -1.53
N ASN A 80 17.97 -30.18 -2.29
CA ASN A 80 18.55 -30.11 -3.64
C ASN A 80 18.98 -28.73 -4.17
N GLU A 81 18.91 -27.64 -3.39
CA GLU A 81 19.29 -26.30 -3.88
C GLU A 81 20.00 -25.49 -2.79
N ASN A 82 21.34 -25.35 -2.85
CA ASN A 82 22.16 -24.54 -1.92
C ASN A 82 21.80 -23.04 -2.01
N SER A 83 20.64 -22.66 -1.49
CA SER A 83 20.14 -21.28 -1.48
C SER A 83 20.21 -20.69 -0.08
N VAL A 84 20.85 -19.53 0.01
CA VAL A 84 20.98 -18.78 1.25
C VAL A 84 19.72 -17.94 1.46
N LEU A 85 18.81 -18.43 2.31
CA LEU A 85 17.71 -17.59 2.78
C LEU A 85 18.27 -16.54 3.74
N SER A 86 17.82 -15.31 3.56
CA SER A 86 18.11 -14.24 4.50
C SER A 86 16.83 -13.93 5.25
N LEU A 87 16.60 -14.75 6.27
CA LEU A 87 15.45 -14.66 7.14
C LEU A 87 15.75 -13.70 8.29
N SER A 88 14.70 -13.35 9.01
CA SER A 88 14.76 -12.72 10.32
C SER A 88 14.84 -13.77 11.42
N LYS A 89 15.10 -13.38 12.67
CA LYS A 89 15.15 -14.34 13.78
C LYS A 89 13.81 -15.06 14.00
N VAL A 90 12.69 -14.35 13.82
CA VAL A 90 11.35 -14.93 13.93
C VAL A 90 11.06 -15.82 12.73
N GLU A 91 11.36 -15.34 11.52
CA GLU A 91 11.20 -16.12 10.29
C GLU A 91 12.07 -17.38 10.30
N GLU A 92 13.30 -17.32 10.82
CA GLU A 92 14.16 -18.49 11.07
C GLU A 92 13.47 -19.48 12.00
N THR A 93 12.89 -18.99 13.10
CA THR A 93 12.25 -19.87 14.08
C THR A 93 11.01 -20.54 13.50
N ILE A 94 10.18 -19.79 12.76
CA ILE A 94 9.04 -20.32 12.01
C ILE A 94 9.52 -21.39 11.03
N PHE A 95 10.56 -21.07 10.25
CA PHE A 95 11.07 -21.95 9.21
C PHE A 95 11.70 -23.23 9.77
N GLU A 96 12.43 -23.15 10.89
CA GLU A 96 12.97 -24.31 11.62
C GLU A 96 11.86 -25.21 12.17
N GLN A 97 10.76 -24.66 12.68
CA GLN A 97 9.62 -25.46 13.12
C GLN A 97 8.97 -26.20 11.95
N ILE A 98 8.74 -25.49 10.86
CA ILE A 98 8.15 -26.05 9.64
C ILE A 98 9.03 -27.18 9.05
N LYS A 99 10.36 -27.04 9.13
CA LYS A 99 11.31 -28.04 8.61
C LYS A 99 11.36 -29.35 9.37
N LYS A 100 10.80 -29.42 10.59
CA LYS A 100 10.72 -30.68 11.35
C LYS A 100 9.77 -31.68 10.71
N PHE A 101 8.87 -31.22 9.84
CA PHE A 101 7.87 -32.05 9.20
C PHE A 101 8.41 -32.62 7.89
N LYS A 102 7.99 -33.85 7.58
CA LYS A 102 8.42 -34.55 6.37
C LYS A 102 7.99 -33.76 5.13
N PRO A 103 8.87 -33.56 4.14
CA PRO A 103 8.50 -32.96 2.87
C PRO A 103 7.60 -33.91 2.06
N LEU A 104 6.74 -33.34 1.22
CA LEU A 104 5.77 -34.05 0.39
C LEU A 104 6.37 -35.23 -0.37
N LYS A 105 7.56 -35.06 -0.95
CA LYS A 105 8.25 -36.12 -1.73
C LYS A 105 8.62 -37.37 -0.93
N GLU A 106 8.67 -37.29 0.40
CA GLU A 106 8.99 -38.42 1.27
C GLU A 106 7.75 -39.24 1.65
N LEU A 107 6.54 -38.76 1.31
CA LEU A 107 5.30 -39.49 1.54
C LEU A 107 5.01 -40.40 0.35
N THR A 108 5.14 -41.71 0.55
CA THR A 108 4.93 -42.73 -0.50
C THR A 108 3.49 -42.77 -1.01
N PHE A 109 2.52 -42.35 -0.19
CA PHE A 109 1.10 -42.30 -0.53
C PHE A 109 0.68 -41.01 -1.25
N VAL A 110 1.61 -40.08 -1.52
CA VAL A 110 1.31 -38.82 -2.23
C VAL A 110 2.13 -38.73 -3.51
N THR A 111 1.47 -38.38 -4.62
CA THR A 111 2.12 -38.18 -5.92
C THR A 111 1.99 -36.72 -6.37
N ASN A 112 3.11 -36.07 -6.65
CA ASN A 112 3.19 -34.74 -7.25
C ASN A 112 3.65 -34.83 -8.72
N LYS A 113 2.85 -34.30 -9.65
CA LYS A 113 3.16 -34.35 -11.09
C LYS A 113 2.70 -33.08 -11.81
N ARG A 114 3.29 -32.83 -12.98
CA ARG A 114 2.75 -31.87 -13.96
C ARG A 114 1.49 -32.43 -14.61
N GLY A 115 0.60 -31.55 -15.08
CA GLY A 115 -0.64 -31.88 -15.79
C GLY A 115 -0.50 -32.97 -16.85
N GLU A 116 -1.56 -33.73 -17.06
CA GLU A 116 -1.55 -34.93 -17.88
C GLU A 116 -1.37 -34.65 -19.37
N LEU A 117 -2.01 -33.59 -19.89
CA LEU A 117 -2.04 -33.26 -21.31
C LEU A 117 -1.06 -32.14 -21.66
N ASP A 118 -0.05 -32.43 -22.49
CA ASP A 118 0.75 -31.37 -23.11
C ASP A 118 -0.05 -30.67 -24.21
N LEU A 119 -0.46 -29.42 -23.95
CA LEU A 119 -1.33 -28.64 -24.83
C LEU A 119 -0.67 -28.29 -26.19
N THR A 120 0.66 -28.42 -26.30
CA THR A 120 1.38 -28.13 -27.55
C THR A 120 1.52 -29.39 -28.39
N ILE A 121 1.89 -30.51 -27.77
CA ILE A 121 2.14 -31.79 -28.47
C ILE A 121 0.84 -32.50 -28.82
N HIS A 122 -0.15 -32.46 -27.92
CA HIS A 122 -1.36 -33.28 -27.99
C HIS A 122 -2.60 -32.45 -28.31
N LYS A 123 -2.45 -31.39 -29.11
CA LYS A 123 -3.53 -30.46 -29.44
C LYS A 123 -4.70 -31.14 -30.16
N ASP A 124 -4.42 -32.18 -30.95
CA ASP A 124 -5.42 -32.91 -31.74
C ASP A 124 -6.40 -33.72 -30.87
N TYR A 125 -6.05 -33.96 -29.60
CA TYR A 125 -6.92 -34.61 -28.64
C TYR A 125 -7.90 -33.66 -27.93
N ILE A 126 -7.81 -32.35 -28.19
CA ILE A 126 -8.69 -31.33 -27.62
C ILE A 126 -9.88 -31.12 -28.56
N THR A 127 -11.10 -31.21 -28.01
CA THR A 127 -12.34 -31.10 -28.78
C THR A 127 -13.36 -30.20 -28.10
N SER A 128 -14.17 -29.52 -28.92
CA SER A 128 -15.33 -28.76 -28.45
C SER A 128 -16.58 -29.61 -28.30
N ASN A 129 -16.57 -30.83 -28.87
CA ASN A 129 -17.66 -31.79 -28.73
C ASN A 129 -17.63 -32.42 -27.35
N GLU A 130 -18.81 -32.71 -26.81
CA GLU A 130 -18.95 -33.31 -25.49
C GLU A 130 -18.20 -34.64 -25.40
N SER A 131 -17.45 -34.80 -24.30
CA SER A 131 -16.75 -36.03 -23.95
C SER A 131 -16.82 -36.21 -22.44
N PRO A 132 -16.68 -37.45 -21.93
CA PRO A 132 -16.62 -37.70 -20.49
C PRO A 132 -15.48 -36.97 -19.78
N TYR A 133 -14.48 -36.46 -20.52
CA TYR A 133 -13.29 -35.83 -19.97
C TYR A 133 -13.21 -34.33 -20.27
N GLN A 134 -13.25 -33.50 -19.23
CA GLN A 134 -13.13 -32.05 -19.35
C GLN A 134 -11.67 -31.57 -19.18
N LEU A 135 -11.26 -30.60 -19.99
CA LEU A 135 -9.93 -30.01 -19.98
C LEU A 135 -9.87 -28.78 -19.07
N LEU A 136 -9.00 -28.83 -18.06
CA LEU A 136 -8.68 -27.71 -17.19
C LEU A 136 -7.29 -27.15 -17.49
N ARG A 137 -7.19 -25.82 -17.52
CA ARG A 137 -5.94 -25.07 -17.66
C ARG A 137 -5.68 -24.26 -16.40
N GLY A 138 -4.49 -23.68 -16.29
CA GLY A 138 -4.10 -22.95 -15.08
C GLY A 138 -5.08 -21.82 -14.74
N ARG A 139 -5.59 -21.12 -15.77
CA ARG A 139 -6.57 -20.04 -15.61
C ARG A 139 -7.92 -20.47 -15.01
N ASP A 140 -8.21 -21.77 -15.00
CA ASP A 140 -9.48 -22.32 -14.50
C ASP A 140 -9.42 -22.64 -13.00
N LEU A 141 -8.21 -22.65 -12.41
CA LEU A 141 -7.97 -23.00 -11.02
C LEU A 141 -8.12 -21.77 -10.09
N GLY A 142 -8.95 -21.91 -9.07
CA GLY A 142 -9.18 -20.93 -8.01
C GLY A 142 -8.78 -21.43 -6.61
N LEU A 143 -9.09 -20.63 -5.59
CA LEU A 143 -8.85 -21.00 -4.20
C LEU A 143 -9.94 -22.01 -3.77
N TYR A 144 -9.52 -23.20 -3.33
CA TYR A 144 -10.36 -24.37 -2.98
C TYR A 144 -11.15 -25.00 -4.13
N GLN A 145 -11.61 -24.21 -5.10
CA GLN A 145 -12.50 -24.65 -6.18
C GLN A 145 -12.14 -24.05 -7.54
N LEU A 146 -12.78 -24.57 -8.60
CA LEU A 146 -12.64 -24.07 -9.97
C LEU A 146 -13.36 -22.72 -10.16
N GLN A 147 -12.89 -21.91 -11.11
CA GLN A 147 -13.42 -20.55 -11.34
C GLN A 147 -14.46 -20.45 -12.47
N ASN A 148 -14.46 -21.41 -13.40
CA ASN A 148 -15.29 -21.39 -14.60
C ASN A 148 -16.32 -22.52 -14.56
N ASN A 149 -17.36 -22.41 -15.40
CA ASN A 149 -18.40 -23.44 -15.52
C ASN A 149 -18.43 -24.08 -16.93
N LYS A 150 -17.53 -23.67 -17.83
CA LYS A 150 -17.47 -24.16 -19.21
C LYS A 150 -16.03 -24.45 -19.62
N TYR A 151 -15.81 -25.67 -20.08
CA TYR A 151 -14.50 -26.21 -20.41
C TYR A 151 -14.50 -26.84 -21.80
N ASP A 152 -13.33 -26.88 -22.42
CA ASP A 152 -13.12 -27.75 -23.58
C ASP A 152 -13.08 -29.21 -23.10
N TYR A 153 -13.14 -30.16 -24.02
CA TYR A 153 -13.05 -31.58 -23.70
C TYR A 153 -11.77 -32.21 -24.25
N VAL A 154 -11.42 -33.36 -23.70
CA VAL A 154 -10.32 -34.22 -24.18
C VAL A 154 -10.92 -35.52 -24.70
N SER A 155 -10.43 -36.02 -25.83
CA SER A 155 -10.94 -37.28 -26.37
C SER A 155 -10.58 -38.47 -25.44
N PRO A 156 -11.47 -39.47 -25.31
CA PRO A 156 -11.19 -40.68 -24.53
C PRO A 156 -9.92 -41.42 -24.98
N GLU A 157 -9.60 -41.35 -26.28
CA GLU A 157 -8.40 -41.98 -26.85
C GLU A 157 -7.11 -41.52 -26.17
N PHE A 158 -6.99 -40.24 -25.82
CA PHE A 158 -5.84 -39.74 -25.07
C PHE A 158 -5.77 -40.34 -23.66
N VAL A 159 -6.92 -40.40 -22.98
CA VAL A 159 -7.01 -40.91 -21.61
C VAL A 159 -6.68 -42.39 -21.54
N ASP A 160 -7.04 -43.16 -22.58
CA ASP A 160 -6.71 -44.58 -22.67
C ASP A 160 -5.21 -44.83 -22.92
N LYS A 161 -4.53 -43.93 -23.64
CA LYS A 161 -3.11 -44.05 -23.97
C LYS A 161 -2.18 -43.52 -22.88
N THR A 162 -2.63 -42.56 -22.07
CA THR A 162 -1.75 -41.89 -21.11
C THR A 162 -1.42 -42.76 -19.89
N SER A 163 -0.14 -42.77 -19.49
CA SER A 163 0.31 -43.43 -18.26
C SER A 163 -0.25 -42.79 -16.98
N LYS A 164 -0.90 -41.62 -17.10
CA LYS A 164 -1.51 -40.87 -16.00
C LYS A 164 -3.02 -41.12 -15.84
N LYS A 165 -3.58 -42.14 -16.52
CA LYS A 165 -5.02 -42.47 -16.50
C LYS A 165 -5.58 -42.63 -15.09
N LEU A 166 -4.83 -43.27 -14.18
CA LEU A 166 -5.21 -43.44 -12.78
C LEU A 166 -5.59 -42.09 -12.12
N TYR A 167 -4.81 -41.04 -12.35
CA TYR A 167 -5.01 -39.74 -11.72
C TYR A 167 -6.20 -38.98 -12.32
N ILE A 168 -6.46 -39.14 -13.62
CA ILE A 168 -7.63 -38.56 -14.30
C ILE A 168 -8.91 -39.14 -13.70
N ASN A 169 -8.91 -40.44 -13.41
CA ASN A 169 -10.06 -41.15 -12.82
C ASN A 169 -10.15 -41.01 -11.29
N SER A 170 -9.30 -40.17 -10.69
CA SER A 170 -9.23 -39.97 -9.25
C SER A 170 -9.45 -38.52 -8.88
N GLU A 171 -9.93 -38.31 -7.66
CA GLU A 171 -9.99 -36.98 -7.05
C GLU A 171 -8.57 -36.55 -6.67
N ARG A 172 -8.26 -35.28 -6.91
CA ARG A 172 -6.94 -34.72 -6.65
C ARG A 172 -7.03 -33.21 -6.44
N ILE A 173 -5.91 -32.60 -6.08
CA ILE A 173 -5.83 -31.13 -6.01
C ILE A 173 -4.85 -30.61 -7.06
N ALA A 174 -5.06 -29.40 -7.58
CA ALA A 174 -4.18 -28.82 -8.58
C ALA A 174 -3.93 -27.34 -8.35
N CYS A 175 -2.75 -26.88 -8.79
CA CYS A 175 -2.36 -25.47 -8.77
C CYS A 175 -1.83 -25.03 -10.14
N GLN A 176 -1.79 -23.71 -10.34
CA GLN A 176 -1.24 -23.12 -11.57
C GLN A 176 0.29 -23.27 -11.61
N GLN A 177 0.84 -23.50 -12.80
CA GLN A 177 2.29 -23.57 -13.02
C GLN A 177 2.93 -22.18 -13.18
N VAL A 178 2.12 -21.12 -13.32
CA VAL A 178 2.57 -19.72 -13.40
C VAL A 178 1.86 -18.88 -12.35
N ALA A 179 2.63 -18.27 -11.46
CA ALA A 179 2.15 -17.37 -10.42
C ALA A 179 3.05 -16.13 -10.32
N ASN A 180 2.45 -14.94 -10.41
CA ASN A 180 3.18 -13.68 -10.31
C ASN A 180 3.81 -13.50 -8.92
N LEU A 181 5.12 -13.19 -8.88
CA LEU A 181 5.89 -12.96 -7.65
C LEU A 181 5.31 -11.91 -6.71
N GLY A 182 4.62 -10.89 -7.23
CA GLY A 182 4.04 -9.80 -6.45
C GLY A 182 2.65 -10.09 -5.88
N LYS A 183 2.07 -11.27 -6.11
CA LYS A 183 0.76 -11.62 -5.55
C LYS A 183 0.86 -11.90 -4.05
N ASP A 184 -0.15 -11.44 -3.31
CA ASP A 184 -0.27 -11.67 -1.85
C ASP A 184 -0.44 -13.17 -1.52
N ARG A 185 -1.31 -13.85 -2.26
CA ARG A 185 -1.38 -15.32 -2.28
C ARG A 185 -0.76 -15.81 -3.58
N ARG A 186 0.42 -16.39 -3.47
CA ARG A 186 1.23 -16.80 -4.61
C ARG A 186 0.88 -18.21 -5.07
N ILE A 187 0.47 -19.08 -4.17
CA ILE A 187 0.00 -20.42 -4.52
C ILE A 187 -1.44 -20.65 -4.05
N THR A 188 -2.22 -21.26 -4.93
CA THR A 188 -3.63 -21.61 -4.71
C THR A 188 -3.87 -22.97 -5.31
N PHE A 189 -4.52 -23.84 -4.55
CA PHE A 189 -4.95 -25.15 -4.97
C PHE A 189 -6.47 -25.21 -5.08
N SER A 190 -6.94 -25.90 -6.11
CA SER A 190 -8.35 -26.26 -6.30
C SER A 190 -8.54 -27.75 -6.13
N TYR A 191 -9.70 -28.14 -5.61
CA TYR A 191 -10.20 -29.50 -5.71
C TYR A 191 -10.54 -29.85 -7.16
N ILE A 192 -10.11 -31.03 -7.62
CA ILE A 192 -10.32 -31.54 -8.97
C ILE A 192 -11.10 -32.86 -8.87
N PRO A 193 -12.35 -32.89 -9.36
CA PRO A 193 -13.12 -34.12 -9.43
C PRO A 193 -12.53 -35.15 -10.41
N LYS A 194 -13.05 -36.37 -10.35
CA LYS A 194 -12.76 -37.42 -11.35
C LYS A 194 -13.17 -36.95 -12.75
N ASN A 195 -12.52 -37.53 -13.76
CA ASN A 195 -12.76 -37.30 -15.18
C ASN A 195 -12.39 -35.89 -15.68
N TYR A 196 -11.53 -35.17 -14.95
CA TYR A 196 -10.90 -33.96 -15.47
C TYR A 196 -9.46 -34.24 -15.89
N VAL A 197 -9.05 -33.68 -17.03
CA VAL A 197 -7.70 -33.71 -17.57
C VAL A 197 -7.06 -32.33 -17.39
N LEU A 198 -5.89 -32.26 -16.76
CA LEU A 198 -5.17 -31.01 -16.56
C LEU A 198 -4.16 -30.80 -17.68
N GLY A 199 -4.18 -29.62 -18.27
CA GLY A 199 -3.14 -29.19 -19.20
C GLY A 199 -1.79 -29.02 -18.50
N ASN A 200 -0.71 -29.04 -19.29
CA ASN A 200 0.67 -28.79 -18.85
C ASN A 200 0.94 -27.34 -18.36
N SER A 201 -0.11 -26.55 -18.11
CA SER A 201 -0.10 -25.28 -17.37
C SER A 201 -0.44 -25.45 -15.88
N CYS A 202 -0.69 -26.68 -15.43
CA CYS A 202 -1.09 -27.04 -14.08
C CYS A 202 -0.09 -28.05 -13.49
N ASN A 203 0.04 -28.03 -12.17
CA ASN A 203 0.60 -29.13 -11.38
C ASN A 203 -0.53 -29.77 -10.55
N PHE A 204 -0.45 -31.06 -10.26
CA PHE A 204 -1.42 -31.76 -9.43
C PHE A 204 -0.77 -32.63 -8.37
N ILE A 205 -1.52 -32.84 -7.29
CA ILE A 205 -1.18 -33.66 -6.15
C ILE A 205 -2.30 -34.68 -5.95
N TYR A 206 -1.94 -35.96 -6.02
CA TYR A 206 -2.85 -37.08 -5.80
C TYR A 206 -2.48 -37.80 -4.49
N CYS A 207 -3.48 -38.09 -3.66
CA CYS A 207 -3.32 -38.77 -2.39
C CYS A 207 -3.99 -40.14 -2.46
N GLN A 208 -3.24 -41.20 -2.17
CA GLN A 208 -3.75 -42.56 -2.03
C GLN A 208 -4.29 -42.78 -0.62
N GLU A 209 -5.14 -43.80 -0.46
CA GLU A 209 -5.52 -44.28 0.87
C GLU A 209 -4.28 -44.66 1.67
N ASN A 210 -4.27 -44.28 2.95
CA ASN A 210 -3.12 -44.41 3.84
C ASN A 210 -3.57 -44.58 5.29
N GLU A 211 -2.68 -45.12 6.12
CA GLU A 211 -2.93 -45.41 7.54
C GLU A 211 -3.25 -44.15 8.38
N TYR A 212 -2.83 -42.97 7.92
CA TYR A 212 -3.06 -41.70 8.62
C TYR A 212 -4.41 -41.05 8.29
N GLN A 213 -5.17 -41.62 7.35
CA GLN A 213 -6.41 -41.06 6.79
C GLN A 213 -6.24 -39.66 6.19
N ILE A 214 -5.04 -39.32 5.73
CA ILE A 214 -4.80 -38.06 5.01
C ILE A 214 -5.48 -38.15 3.64
N ASP A 215 -6.42 -37.25 3.39
CA ASP A 215 -7.18 -37.19 2.14
C ASP A 215 -6.84 -35.93 1.33
N CYS A 216 -7.48 -35.80 0.17
CA CYS A 216 -7.30 -34.64 -0.69
C CYS A 216 -7.78 -33.33 -0.03
N TYR A 217 -8.78 -33.38 0.84
CA TYR A 217 -9.30 -32.21 1.56
C TYR A 217 -8.32 -31.70 2.62
N TYR A 218 -7.65 -32.59 3.34
CA TYR A 218 -6.59 -32.24 4.27
C TYR A 218 -5.44 -31.54 3.54
N LEU A 219 -4.97 -32.12 2.42
CA LEU A 219 -3.91 -31.51 1.63
C LEU A 219 -4.36 -30.18 1.01
N LEU A 220 -5.62 -30.08 0.57
CA LEU A 220 -6.19 -28.85 0.04
C LEU A 220 -6.19 -27.72 1.10
N ALA A 221 -6.66 -28.03 2.31
CA ALA A 221 -6.64 -27.13 3.46
C ALA A 221 -5.22 -26.67 3.78
N LEU A 222 -4.30 -27.62 3.93
CA LEU A 222 -2.91 -27.36 4.25
C LEU A 222 -2.28 -26.46 3.19
N PHE A 223 -2.43 -26.78 1.90
CA PHE A 223 -1.74 -26.05 0.82
C PHE A 223 -2.35 -24.69 0.51
N ASN A 224 -3.60 -24.47 0.90
CA ASN A 224 -4.25 -23.17 0.84
C ASN A 224 -4.08 -22.36 2.14
N SER A 225 -3.39 -22.87 3.15
CA SER A 225 -3.12 -22.11 4.38
C SER A 225 -2.20 -20.90 4.17
N SER A 226 -2.30 -19.91 5.06
CA SER A 226 -1.39 -18.76 5.06
C SER A 226 0.07 -19.17 5.30
N ILE A 227 0.32 -20.17 6.15
CA ILE A 227 1.68 -20.61 6.49
C ILE A 227 2.39 -21.31 5.32
N ILE A 228 1.69 -22.14 4.55
CA ILE A 228 2.27 -22.76 3.33
C ILE A 228 2.49 -21.71 2.25
N ASN A 229 1.58 -20.75 2.08
CA ASN A 229 1.79 -19.64 1.15
C ASN A 229 3.01 -18.77 1.56
N TRP A 230 3.17 -18.50 2.86
CA TRP A 230 4.35 -17.83 3.43
C TRP A 230 5.62 -18.64 3.14
N TYR A 231 5.62 -19.94 3.42
CA TYR A 231 6.77 -20.83 3.16
C TYR A 231 7.13 -20.84 1.68
N PHE A 232 6.15 -20.98 0.79
CA PHE A 232 6.36 -20.98 -0.66
C PHE A 232 6.98 -19.68 -1.18
N LYS A 233 6.55 -18.52 -0.67
CA LYS A 233 7.16 -17.22 -0.99
C LYS A 233 8.63 -17.14 -0.57
N HIS A 234 9.02 -17.84 0.49
CA HIS A 234 10.40 -17.89 0.98
C HIS A 234 11.27 -18.97 0.31
N ILE A 235 10.70 -19.91 -0.45
CA ILE A 235 11.51 -20.93 -1.14
C ILE A 235 11.53 -20.77 -2.66
N SER A 236 10.47 -20.20 -3.24
CA SER A 236 10.34 -20.04 -4.69
C SER A 236 10.64 -18.61 -5.12
N SER A 237 11.39 -18.43 -6.21
CA SER A 237 11.87 -17.10 -6.66
C SER A 237 11.51 -16.75 -8.10
N ASN A 238 10.79 -17.63 -8.80
CA ASN A 238 10.44 -17.45 -10.21
C ASN A 238 8.92 -17.35 -10.38
N ASN A 239 8.44 -16.76 -11.47
CA ASN A 239 7.01 -16.81 -11.77
C ASN A 239 6.52 -18.24 -12.05
N HIS A 240 7.42 -19.16 -12.38
CA HIS A 240 7.09 -20.56 -12.62
C HIS A 240 7.10 -21.37 -11.31
N VAL A 241 6.01 -22.07 -11.02
CA VAL A 241 5.83 -22.98 -9.89
C VAL A 241 6.29 -24.38 -10.30
N ASN A 242 7.44 -24.83 -9.81
CA ASN A 242 8.01 -26.11 -10.19
C ASN A 242 7.56 -27.24 -9.27
N ASN A 243 7.40 -28.46 -9.79
CA ASN A 243 7.06 -29.62 -8.97
C ASN A 243 8.10 -29.87 -7.86
N TYR A 244 9.39 -29.67 -8.11
CA TYR A 244 10.42 -29.84 -7.09
C TYR A 244 10.29 -28.84 -5.93
N GLU A 245 9.63 -27.68 -6.12
CA GLU A 245 9.34 -26.73 -5.05
C GLU A 245 8.15 -27.20 -4.21
N LEU A 246 7.14 -27.79 -4.87
CA LEU A 246 5.99 -28.42 -4.20
C LEU A 246 6.39 -29.68 -3.44
N ASP A 247 7.37 -30.43 -3.94
CA ASP A 247 7.96 -31.61 -3.28
C ASP A 247 8.57 -31.28 -1.92
N LEU A 248 8.91 -30.01 -1.69
CA LEU A 248 9.45 -29.51 -0.42
C LEU A 248 8.35 -29.02 0.54
N PHE A 249 7.07 -29.17 0.18
CA PHE A 249 5.99 -28.74 1.05
C PHE A 249 5.98 -29.61 2.31
N PRO A 250 6.01 -28.98 3.49
CA PRO A 250 6.07 -29.67 4.76
C PRO A 250 4.69 -30.24 5.11
N ILE A 251 4.61 -31.53 5.41
CA ILE A 251 3.34 -32.23 5.66
C ILE A 251 3.30 -32.72 7.10
N PRO A 252 2.56 -32.05 8.01
CA PRO A 252 2.29 -32.60 9.32
C PRO A 252 1.41 -33.85 9.20
N ILE A 253 1.73 -34.86 10.02
CA ILE A 253 0.96 -36.10 10.17
C ILE A 253 0.40 -36.14 11.60
N PRO A 254 -0.74 -35.49 11.86
CA PRO A 254 -1.34 -35.45 13.20
C PRO A 254 -2.21 -36.69 13.48
N PRO A 255 -2.76 -36.84 14.69
CA PRO A 255 -3.76 -37.86 14.98
C PRO A 255 -4.95 -37.80 14.01
N ILE A 256 -5.54 -38.96 13.71
CA ILE A 256 -6.64 -39.13 12.74
C ILE A 256 -7.81 -38.16 13.00
N GLU A 257 -8.15 -37.90 14.26
CA GLU A 257 -9.21 -36.95 14.63
C GLU A 257 -8.92 -35.53 14.13
N SER A 258 -7.65 -35.10 14.18
CA SER A 258 -7.23 -33.79 13.68
C SER A 258 -7.28 -33.72 12.16
N VAL A 259 -6.89 -34.81 11.47
CA VAL A 259 -7.01 -34.92 10.02
C VAL A 259 -8.47 -34.76 9.60
N LYS A 260 -9.38 -35.56 10.20
CA LYS A 260 -10.83 -35.48 9.93
C LYS A 260 -11.40 -34.10 10.19
N LYS A 261 -11.03 -33.46 11.31
CA LYS A 261 -11.49 -32.12 11.66
C LYS A 261 -11.09 -31.08 10.60
N ILE A 262 -9.86 -31.15 10.11
CA ILE A 262 -9.34 -30.24 9.09
C ILE A 262 -10.00 -30.50 7.73
N SER A 263 -10.16 -31.76 7.34
CA SER A 263 -10.87 -32.13 6.10
C SER A 263 -12.32 -31.66 6.10
N LEU A 264 -13.06 -31.89 7.19
CA LEU A 264 -14.45 -31.40 7.34
C LEU A 264 -14.53 -29.87 7.32
N CYS A 265 -13.57 -29.19 7.93
CA CYS A 265 -13.50 -27.72 7.87
C CYS A 265 -13.24 -27.22 6.44
N CYS A 266 -12.34 -27.88 5.71
CA CYS A 266 -12.08 -27.59 4.29
C CYS A 266 -13.33 -27.78 3.43
N GLN A 267 -14.06 -28.88 3.61
CA GLN A 267 -15.31 -29.16 2.90
C GLN A 267 -16.36 -28.08 3.19
N SER A 268 -16.53 -27.70 4.46
CA SER A 268 -17.45 -26.62 4.84
C SER A 268 -17.10 -25.26 4.22
N ILE A 269 -15.81 -24.97 3.98
CA ILE A 269 -15.35 -23.77 3.26
C ILE A 269 -15.66 -23.86 1.75
N MET A 270 -15.58 -25.05 1.18
CA MET A 270 -15.93 -25.29 -0.24
C MET A 270 -17.44 -25.15 -0.47
N ASP A 271 -18.26 -25.58 0.47
CA ASP A 271 -19.72 -25.46 0.38
C ASP A 271 -20.19 -24.02 0.60
N ASP A 272 -19.59 -23.34 1.58
CA ASP A 272 -19.93 -21.97 1.96
C ASP A 272 -18.67 -21.20 2.37
N TYR A 273 -18.21 -20.36 1.44
CA TYR A 273 -16.98 -19.58 1.59
C TYR A 273 -17.17 -18.48 2.63
N ASP A 274 -16.68 -18.73 3.85
CA ASP A 274 -16.71 -17.79 4.96
C ASP A 274 -15.31 -17.51 5.53
N SER A 275 -15.04 -16.22 5.76
CA SER A 275 -13.80 -15.71 6.34
C SER A 275 -13.53 -16.21 7.76
N GLN A 276 -14.54 -16.49 8.59
CA GLN A 276 -14.33 -17.03 9.94
C GLN A 276 -13.88 -18.49 9.88
N LYS A 277 -14.51 -19.30 9.02
CA LYS A 277 -14.09 -20.69 8.76
C LYS A 277 -12.65 -20.76 8.23
N ILE A 278 -12.25 -19.87 7.33
CA ILE A 278 -10.86 -19.80 6.82
C ILE A 278 -9.88 -19.47 7.94
N LYS A 279 -10.21 -18.50 8.81
CA LYS A 279 -9.36 -18.16 9.96
C LYS A 279 -9.22 -19.35 10.91
N GLN A 280 -10.32 -20.02 11.24
CA GLN A 280 -10.31 -21.23 12.06
C GLN A 280 -9.44 -22.33 11.44
N LEU A 281 -9.52 -22.52 10.12
CA LEU A 281 -8.67 -23.49 9.41
C LEU A 281 -7.18 -23.11 9.50
N ASP A 282 -6.85 -21.84 9.24
CA ASP A 282 -5.49 -21.33 9.32
C ASP A 282 -4.91 -21.49 10.75
N ASP A 283 -5.71 -21.24 11.78
CA ASP A 283 -5.32 -21.44 13.18
C ASP A 283 -5.06 -22.93 13.47
N LEU A 284 -5.93 -23.84 12.99
CA LEU A 284 -5.73 -25.28 13.12
C LEU A 284 -4.43 -25.72 12.44
N VAL A 285 -4.15 -25.24 11.23
CA VAL A 285 -2.93 -25.58 10.49
C VAL A 285 -1.69 -25.01 11.16
N CYS A 286 -1.71 -23.77 11.66
CA CYS A 286 -0.57 -23.19 12.38
C CYS A 286 -0.24 -23.98 13.65
N ASN A 287 -1.26 -24.43 14.38
CA ASN A 287 -1.09 -25.28 15.56
C ASN A 287 -0.45 -26.63 15.21
N LEU A 288 -0.75 -27.22 14.04
CA LEU A 288 -0.07 -28.45 13.58
C LEU A 288 1.44 -28.26 13.44
N PHE A 289 1.88 -27.08 13.01
CA PHE A 289 3.30 -26.75 12.91
C PHE A 289 3.97 -26.42 14.25
N GLY A 290 3.24 -26.50 15.37
CA GLY A 290 3.73 -26.09 16.68
C GLY A 290 4.03 -24.59 16.77
N LEU A 291 3.43 -23.80 15.87
CA LEU A 291 3.60 -22.36 15.83
C LEU A 291 2.60 -21.72 16.79
N ASN A 292 2.92 -21.76 18.09
CA ASN A 292 2.27 -20.89 19.05
C ASN A 292 2.94 -19.52 18.97
N ILE A 293 2.18 -18.50 18.54
CA ILE A 293 2.66 -17.12 18.41
C ILE A 293 3.36 -16.66 19.71
N LYS A 294 2.93 -17.16 20.88
CA LYS A 294 3.47 -16.85 22.22
C LYS A 294 4.94 -17.24 22.44
N ASP A 295 5.45 -18.26 21.75
CA ASP A 295 6.83 -18.73 21.93
C ASP A 295 7.81 -18.07 20.94
N LEU A 296 7.31 -17.53 19.83
CA LEU A 296 8.09 -16.82 18.81
C LEU A 296 8.53 -15.40 19.25
N GLU A 297 7.96 -14.89 20.36
CA GLU A 297 8.13 -13.52 20.84
C GLU A 297 9.29 -13.32 21.83
N LYS A 298 9.80 -14.41 22.43
CA LYS A 298 10.88 -14.36 23.44
C LYS A 298 12.25 -14.44 22.77
N LYS A 299 12.75 -13.31 22.24
CA LYS A 299 14.20 -12.93 22.15
C LYS A 299 14.44 -11.92 21.03
N THR A 300 14.08 -10.66 21.25
CA THR A 300 14.73 -9.52 20.59
C THR A 300 14.62 -8.29 21.46
N THR A 301 15.67 -8.00 22.23
CA THR A 301 15.81 -6.74 22.97
C THR A 301 16.29 -5.66 22.02
N ASN A 302 15.37 -5.03 21.29
CA ASN A 302 15.62 -3.71 20.70
C ASN A 302 14.87 -2.69 21.57
N THR A 303 15.61 -1.79 22.21
CA THR A 303 15.01 -0.70 23.00
C THR A 303 14.48 0.38 22.05
N PHE A 304 13.18 0.34 21.76
CA PHE A 304 12.49 1.45 21.08
C PHE A 304 12.05 2.51 22.10
N SER A 305 11.82 3.74 21.63
CA SER A 305 11.29 4.81 22.49
C SER A 305 9.92 4.40 23.06
N PRO A 306 9.69 4.52 24.39
CA PRO A 306 8.39 4.26 25.01
C PRO A 306 7.26 5.08 24.37
N TYR A 307 7.57 6.28 23.89
CA TYR A 307 6.60 7.13 23.21
C TYR A 307 6.11 6.51 21.89
N LEU A 308 7.03 5.99 21.07
CA LEU A 308 6.71 5.35 19.80
C LEU A 308 5.86 4.08 20.03
N ILE A 309 6.25 3.26 21.01
CA ILE A 309 5.52 2.04 21.37
C ILE A 309 4.10 2.38 21.81
N ASN A 310 3.94 3.37 22.68
CA ASN A 310 2.63 3.81 23.15
C ASN A 310 1.76 4.36 22.03
N LEU A 311 2.34 5.05 21.06
CA LEU A 311 1.60 5.57 19.92
C LEU A 311 1.14 4.45 18.97
N LEU A 312 2.00 3.48 18.67
CA LEU A 312 1.60 2.29 17.90
C LEU A 312 0.51 1.50 18.65
N LYS A 313 0.65 1.28 19.96
CA LYS A 313 -0.38 0.64 20.79
C LYS A 313 -1.71 1.38 20.71
N LYS A 314 -1.68 2.71 20.84
CA LYS A 314 -2.86 3.56 20.72
C LYS A 314 -3.51 3.40 19.35
N ASP A 315 -2.74 3.50 18.28
CA ASP A 315 -3.25 3.42 16.90
C ASP A 315 -3.84 2.04 16.58
N LEU A 316 -3.22 0.95 17.05
CA LEU A 316 -3.76 -0.40 16.90
C LEU A 316 -5.03 -0.64 17.73
N SER A 317 -5.20 0.05 18.86
CA SER A 317 -6.39 -0.13 19.71
C SER A 317 -7.70 0.32 19.05
N TYR A 318 -7.64 1.10 17.96
CA TYR A 318 -8.82 1.46 17.17
C TYR A 318 -9.32 0.34 16.25
N PHE A 319 -8.59 -0.76 16.13
CA PHE A 319 -8.96 -1.90 15.29
C PHE A 319 -9.26 -3.16 16.08
N TYR A 320 -8.70 -3.27 17.28
CA TYR A 320 -8.72 -4.49 18.10
C TYR A 320 -9.16 -4.17 19.53
N GLN A 321 -9.88 -5.08 20.17
CA GLN A 321 -10.19 -4.93 21.58
C GLN A 321 -8.94 -5.13 22.42
N ALA A 322 -8.90 -4.58 23.64
CA ALA A 322 -7.75 -4.71 24.54
C ALA A 322 -7.32 -6.16 24.78
N LYS A 323 -8.27 -7.12 24.78
CA LYS A 323 -8.00 -8.55 24.89
C LYS A 323 -7.27 -9.13 23.67
N ASP A 324 -7.55 -8.63 22.47
CA ASP A 324 -6.99 -9.13 21.21
C ASP A 324 -5.52 -8.71 21.06
N LEU A 325 -5.13 -7.58 21.68
CA LEU A 325 -3.77 -7.06 21.70
C LEU A 325 -2.97 -7.44 22.95
N LYS A 326 -3.62 -7.96 24.00
CA LYS A 326 -2.99 -8.29 25.29
C LYS A 326 -1.81 -9.27 25.12
N ASP A 327 -1.94 -10.16 24.15
CA ASP A 327 -0.98 -11.22 23.87
C ASP A 327 -0.02 -10.88 22.72
N VAL A 328 -0.12 -9.68 22.12
CA VAL A 328 0.77 -9.24 21.02
C VAL A 328 1.88 -8.37 21.59
N ASN A 329 3.14 -8.81 21.47
CA ASN A 329 4.27 -7.93 21.78
C ASN A 329 4.46 -6.87 20.68
N VAL A 330 3.89 -5.69 20.90
CA VAL A 330 3.94 -4.55 19.95
C VAL A 330 5.37 -4.08 19.63
N GLU A 331 6.34 -4.29 20.53
CA GLU A 331 7.75 -3.97 20.24
C GLU A 331 8.32 -4.87 19.13
N ASN A 332 7.89 -6.13 19.08
CA ASN A 332 8.32 -7.05 18.02
C ASN A 332 7.79 -6.61 16.65
N LEU A 333 6.61 -5.98 16.60
CA LEU A 333 6.08 -5.40 15.35
C LEU A 333 6.95 -4.26 14.83
N LEU A 334 7.68 -3.55 15.70
CA LEU A 334 8.59 -2.47 15.31
C LEU A 334 9.96 -2.98 14.83
N THR A 335 10.28 -4.25 15.06
CA THR A 335 11.55 -4.83 14.60
C THR A 335 11.52 -5.07 13.10
N SER A 336 12.64 -4.78 12.43
CA SER A 336 12.86 -4.95 10.97
C SER A 336 12.82 -6.41 10.48
N LYS A 337 12.31 -7.31 11.31
CA LYS A 337 12.39 -8.75 11.18
C LYS A 337 11.06 -9.40 10.75
N LEU A 338 9.94 -8.68 10.77
CA LEU A 338 8.69 -9.24 10.24
C LEU A 338 8.36 -8.55 8.92
N ASN A 339 8.44 -9.29 7.82
CA ASN A 339 7.86 -8.83 6.57
C ASN A 339 6.31 -8.81 6.67
N PHE A 340 5.64 -8.14 5.74
CA PHE A 340 4.17 -8.01 5.70
C PHE A 340 3.43 -9.34 5.88
N ASP A 341 3.95 -10.42 5.29
CA ASP A 341 3.35 -11.75 5.39
C ASP A 341 3.54 -12.36 6.79
N SER A 342 4.66 -12.07 7.45
CA SER A 342 4.94 -12.52 8.81
C SER A 342 4.14 -11.77 9.86
N ILE A 343 3.83 -10.48 9.61
CA ILE A 343 2.96 -9.69 10.49
C ILE A 343 1.54 -10.26 10.51
N LYS A 344 1.03 -10.73 9.36
CA LYS A 344 -0.31 -11.35 9.26
C LYS A 344 -0.44 -12.63 10.09
N LEU A 345 0.67 -13.32 10.36
CA LEU A 345 0.68 -14.51 11.21
C LEU A 345 0.66 -14.17 12.71
N VAL A 346 1.17 -12.99 13.08
CA VAL A 346 1.30 -12.56 14.49
C VAL A 346 0.12 -11.71 14.93
N ILE A 347 -0.45 -10.92 14.02
CA ILE A 347 -1.60 -10.06 14.30
C ILE A 347 -2.90 -10.76 13.91
N PRO A 348 -3.90 -10.82 14.82
CA PRO A 348 -5.20 -11.38 14.48
C PRO A 348 -5.79 -10.72 13.22
N SER A 349 -6.18 -11.53 12.24
CA SER A 349 -6.88 -11.00 11.07
C SER A 349 -8.28 -10.52 11.46
N LEU A 350 -8.63 -9.33 10.96
CA LEU A 350 -9.98 -8.76 11.02
C LEU A 350 -10.83 -9.33 9.89
N LEU A 351 -12.16 -9.29 10.05
CA LEU A 351 -13.09 -9.69 9.00
C LEU A 351 -13.09 -8.70 7.82
N ASP A 352 -12.82 -7.42 8.07
CA ASP A 352 -12.81 -6.37 7.05
C ASP A 352 -11.42 -6.28 6.35
N PRO A 353 -11.33 -6.55 5.03
CA PRO A 353 -10.08 -6.45 4.27
C PRO A 353 -9.50 -5.03 4.16
N PHE A 354 -10.34 -3.98 4.23
CA PHE A 354 -9.89 -2.59 4.27
C PHE A 354 -9.18 -2.28 5.59
N LEU A 355 -9.76 -2.67 6.72
CA LEU A 355 -9.17 -2.46 8.04
C LEU A 355 -7.87 -3.26 8.22
N ASN A 356 -7.82 -4.50 7.73
CA ASN A 356 -6.58 -5.29 7.71
C ASN A 356 -5.45 -4.56 6.97
N LYS A 357 -5.74 -3.95 5.81
CA LYS A 357 -4.74 -3.15 5.09
C LYS A 357 -4.30 -1.92 5.90
N CYS A 358 -5.21 -1.24 6.59
CA CYS A 358 -4.88 -0.10 7.43
C CYS A 358 -3.90 -0.49 8.54
N VAL A 359 -4.18 -1.56 9.26
CA VAL A 359 -3.30 -2.09 10.33
C VAL A 359 -1.90 -2.36 9.80
N LEU A 360 -1.80 -3.02 8.65
CA LEU A 360 -0.49 -3.33 8.07
C LEU A 360 0.29 -2.06 7.66
N TYR A 361 -0.38 -1.06 7.08
CA TYR A 361 0.26 0.22 6.76
C TYR A 361 0.61 1.05 7.99
N ILE A 362 -0.15 0.94 9.08
CA ILE A 362 0.19 1.56 10.37
C ILE A 362 1.48 0.94 10.92
N ILE A 363 1.58 -0.40 10.92
CA ILE A 363 2.79 -1.08 11.38
C ILE A 363 3.99 -0.71 10.50
N ASP A 364 3.84 -0.73 9.17
CA ASP A 364 4.88 -0.31 8.23
C ASP A 364 5.32 1.15 8.47
N LYS A 365 4.38 2.09 8.64
CA LYS A 365 4.65 3.48 9.01
C LYS A 365 5.54 3.56 10.25
N TYR A 366 5.17 2.86 11.32
CA TYR A 366 5.91 2.92 12.58
C TYR A 366 7.26 2.17 12.53
N GLN A 367 7.36 1.09 11.77
CA GLN A 367 8.65 0.41 11.50
C GLN A 367 9.62 1.30 10.71
N ARG A 368 9.13 2.11 9.79
CA ARG A 368 9.97 3.04 9.02
C ARG A 368 10.38 4.23 9.87
N ILE A 369 9.45 4.81 10.64
CA ILE A 369 9.75 5.88 11.61
C ILE A 369 10.78 5.41 12.65
N SER A 370 10.65 4.18 13.18
CA SER A 370 11.56 3.65 14.20
C SER A 370 13.02 3.55 13.73
N LYS A 371 13.26 3.49 12.42
CA LYS A 371 14.59 3.47 11.80
C LYS A 371 15.10 4.85 11.39
N GLY A 372 14.30 5.91 11.59
CA GLY A 372 14.61 7.25 11.09
C GLY A 372 14.45 7.39 9.57
N GLU A 373 13.61 6.56 8.93
CA GLU A 373 13.34 6.68 7.50
C GLU A 373 12.49 7.92 7.17
N VAL A 374 12.75 8.50 6.00
CA VAL A 374 11.97 9.59 5.42
C VAL A 374 10.82 8.99 4.61
N LEU A 375 9.62 9.01 5.19
CA LEU A 375 8.42 8.43 4.58
C LEU A 375 8.09 9.09 3.24
N ASN A 376 7.82 8.27 2.22
CA ASN A 376 7.45 8.71 0.86
C ASN A 376 8.48 9.68 0.21
N HIS A 377 9.79 9.57 0.49
CA HIS A 377 10.81 10.42 -0.16
C HIS A 377 11.23 9.90 -1.54
N THR A 378 10.29 9.79 -2.47
CA THR A 378 10.56 9.33 -3.84
C THR A 378 10.29 10.41 -4.88
N SER A 379 11.10 10.38 -5.94
CA SER A 379 11.00 11.27 -7.11
C SER A 379 10.93 10.44 -8.40
N PHE A 380 10.70 11.09 -9.54
CA PHE A 380 10.54 10.44 -10.83
C PHE A 380 11.77 10.67 -11.72
N LYS A 381 12.18 9.63 -12.45
CA LYS A 381 13.20 9.74 -13.48
C LYS A 381 12.68 10.62 -14.61
N LEU A 382 13.47 11.62 -14.99
CA LEU A 382 13.17 12.52 -16.10
C LEU A 382 13.70 11.94 -17.41
N SER A 383 13.06 12.31 -18.52
CA SER A 383 13.59 11.99 -19.84
C SER A 383 14.88 12.79 -20.12
N ASN A 384 15.73 12.33 -21.03
CA ASN A 384 16.94 13.06 -21.43
C ASN A 384 16.61 14.48 -21.90
N LEU A 385 15.50 14.62 -22.62
CA LEU A 385 15.02 15.91 -23.09
C LEU A 385 14.54 16.80 -21.94
N ASP A 386 13.80 16.27 -20.95
CA ASP A 386 13.42 17.05 -19.77
C ASP A 386 14.65 17.48 -18.96
N LEU A 387 15.68 16.64 -18.86
CA LEU A 387 16.94 16.97 -18.20
C LEU A 387 17.67 18.11 -18.91
N GLU A 388 17.79 18.03 -20.23
CA GLU A 388 18.36 19.10 -21.07
C GLU A 388 17.60 20.43 -20.87
N MET A 389 16.27 20.36 -20.82
CA MET A 389 15.40 21.52 -20.61
C MET A 389 15.64 22.19 -19.26
N ILE A 390 15.63 21.43 -18.16
CA ILE A 390 15.71 22.01 -16.82
C ILE A 390 17.13 22.47 -16.46
N GLU A 391 18.15 21.99 -17.16
CA GLU A 391 19.56 22.33 -16.90
C GLU A 391 19.84 23.83 -17.06
N ALA A 392 19.24 24.46 -18.07
CA ALA A 392 19.39 25.90 -18.33
C ALA A 392 18.56 26.79 -17.39
N VAL A 393 17.64 26.22 -16.62
CA VAL A 393 16.71 27.00 -15.78
C VAL A 393 17.36 27.28 -14.42
N PRO A 394 17.70 28.55 -14.07
CA PRO A 394 18.23 28.89 -12.74
C PRO A 394 17.14 28.87 -11.66
N GLN A 395 17.49 29.00 -10.38
CA GLN A 395 16.49 29.14 -9.30
C GLN A 395 15.54 30.32 -9.57
N GLY A 396 14.24 30.09 -9.42
CA GLY A 396 13.20 31.07 -9.77
C GLY A 396 12.97 31.27 -11.27
N GLY A 397 13.80 30.65 -12.12
CA GLY A 397 13.64 30.63 -13.57
C GLY A 397 12.52 29.70 -14.04
N ASN A 398 12.23 29.73 -15.33
CA ASN A 398 11.18 28.94 -15.97
C ASN A 398 11.51 28.62 -17.44
N TRP A 399 10.51 28.18 -18.22
CA TRP A 399 10.66 27.83 -19.62
C TRP A 399 11.30 28.93 -20.50
N THR A 400 11.22 30.21 -20.12
CA THR A 400 11.87 31.31 -20.87
C THR A 400 13.40 31.27 -20.80
N ASN A 401 13.97 30.52 -19.86
CA ASN A 401 15.42 30.32 -19.75
C ASN A 401 15.95 29.18 -20.65
N ILE A 402 15.06 28.40 -21.27
CA ILE A 402 15.44 27.27 -22.11
C ILE A 402 15.91 27.80 -23.48
N SER A 403 17.02 27.28 -23.99
CA SER A 403 17.58 27.71 -25.28
C SER A 403 16.60 27.40 -26.44
N LYS A 404 16.65 28.22 -27.50
CA LYS A 404 15.84 27.97 -28.71
C LYS A 404 16.15 26.61 -29.34
N GLU A 405 17.39 26.17 -29.31
CA GLU A 405 17.83 24.87 -29.82
C GLU A 405 17.16 23.70 -29.07
N THR A 406 17.07 23.77 -27.75
CA THR A 406 16.37 22.75 -26.95
C THR A 406 14.85 22.83 -27.14
N ILE A 407 14.30 24.03 -27.33
CA ILE A 407 12.86 24.24 -27.57
C ILE A 407 12.38 23.58 -28.86
N THR A 408 13.14 23.67 -29.96
CA THR A 408 12.74 23.12 -31.27
C THR A 408 12.66 21.59 -31.25
N LYS A 409 13.36 20.93 -30.32
CA LYS A 409 13.26 19.47 -30.08
C LYS A 409 11.90 19.05 -29.50
N SER A 410 11.07 19.98 -29.03
CA SER A 410 9.77 19.69 -28.40
C SER A 410 8.62 20.49 -29.01
N LYS A 411 7.72 19.77 -29.70
CA LYS A 411 6.46 20.34 -30.24
C LYS A 411 5.63 21.06 -29.16
N ARG A 412 5.70 20.61 -27.90
CA ARG A 412 4.99 21.23 -26.77
C ARG A 412 5.57 22.62 -26.45
N LEU A 413 6.89 22.76 -26.42
CA LEU A 413 7.53 24.05 -26.12
C LEU A 413 7.40 25.03 -27.29
N THR A 414 7.50 24.56 -28.54
CA THR A 414 7.26 25.40 -29.72
C THR A 414 5.86 26.03 -29.69
N ARG A 415 4.84 25.26 -29.30
CA ARG A 415 3.47 25.79 -29.12
C ARG A 415 3.36 26.73 -27.91
N LEU A 416 4.11 26.47 -26.84
CA LEU A 416 4.14 27.35 -25.66
C LEU A 416 4.74 28.72 -26.00
N THR A 417 5.84 28.76 -26.73
CA THR A 417 6.48 30.02 -27.15
C THR A 417 5.60 30.84 -28.10
N GLN A 418 4.75 30.18 -28.89
CA GLN A 418 3.79 30.83 -29.79
C GLN A 418 2.59 31.43 -29.06
N THR A 419 2.14 30.78 -27.98
CA THR A 419 0.94 31.19 -27.22
C THR A 419 1.26 32.08 -26.01
N GLY A 420 2.53 32.44 -25.80
CA GLY A 420 3.00 33.23 -24.66
C GLY A 420 3.18 32.44 -23.35
N GLY A 421 2.59 31.25 -23.23
CA GLY A 421 2.79 30.30 -22.13
C GLY A 421 2.45 30.82 -20.72
N ARG A 422 2.37 29.92 -19.72
CA ARG A 422 2.32 30.33 -18.30
C ARG A 422 3.76 30.38 -17.77
N THR A 423 4.13 31.46 -17.09
CA THR A 423 5.49 31.64 -16.50
C THR A 423 5.86 30.62 -15.43
N THR A 424 4.91 29.78 -14.99
CA THR A 424 5.17 28.71 -14.02
C THR A 424 5.70 27.42 -14.65
N LEU A 425 5.56 27.22 -15.97
CA LEU A 425 5.92 25.97 -16.63
C LEU A 425 7.44 25.79 -16.71
N TYR A 426 7.91 24.55 -16.53
CA TYR A 426 9.34 24.22 -16.40
C TYR A 426 10.04 25.05 -15.32
N GLY A 427 9.29 25.50 -14.30
CA GLY A 427 9.81 26.38 -13.27
C GLY A 427 10.72 25.66 -12.30
N ARG A 428 11.82 26.31 -11.93
CA ARG A 428 12.67 25.89 -10.81
C ARG A 428 12.31 26.67 -9.56
N ILE A 429 12.11 25.94 -8.47
CA ILE A 429 11.75 26.52 -7.18
C ILE A 429 12.84 27.49 -6.73
N ASP A 430 12.41 28.64 -6.22
CA ASP A 430 13.25 29.69 -5.63
C ASP A 430 13.27 29.49 -4.11
N TYR A 431 14.45 29.27 -3.54
CA TYR A 431 14.58 29.00 -2.10
C TYR A 431 14.09 30.15 -1.22
N GLU A 432 14.17 31.39 -1.70
CA GLU A 432 13.87 32.59 -0.89
C GLU A 432 12.38 32.99 -0.95
N LYS A 433 11.55 32.21 -1.66
CA LYS A 433 10.13 32.51 -1.86
C LYS A 433 9.26 31.30 -1.49
N PRO A 434 7.98 31.52 -1.14
CA PRO A 434 7.01 30.43 -1.09
C PRO A 434 6.86 29.78 -2.48
N CYS A 435 6.69 28.47 -2.51
CA CYS A 435 6.50 27.71 -3.74
C CYS A 435 5.24 28.13 -4.49
N TYR A 436 5.19 27.91 -5.79
CA TYR A 436 3.91 27.90 -6.51
C TYR A 436 3.08 26.67 -6.11
N THR A 437 1.79 26.70 -6.45
CA THR A 437 0.85 25.64 -6.11
C THR A 437 1.33 24.26 -6.55
N ILE A 438 1.40 23.32 -5.61
CA ILE A 438 1.61 21.91 -5.89
C ILE A 438 0.31 21.35 -6.49
N THR A 439 0.38 20.80 -7.71
CA THR A 439 -0.78 20.21 -8.42
C THR A 439 -0.71 18.70 -8.40
N THR A 440 -1.59 17.97 -9.10
CA THR A 440 -1.60 16.50 -9.10
C THR A 440 -0.54 15.85 -10.02
N TYR A 441 0.21 16.66 -10.78
CA TYR A 441 1.22 16.19 -11.74
C TYR A 441 2.59 16.85 -11.52
N PHE A 442 3.01 16.98 -10.27
CA PHE A 442 4.33 17.52 -9.91
C PHE A 442 5.51 16.60 -10.23
N ASN A 443 5.25 15.45 -10.84
CA ASN A 443 6.26 14.53 -11.35
C ASN A 443 6.88 14.94 -12.70
N ARG A 444 6.40 16.04 -13.32
CA ARG A 444 6.90 16.52 -14.61
C ARG A 444 7.18 18.03 -14.57
N PRO A 445 8.34 18.49 -15.04
CA PRO A 445 8.68 19.91 -15.00
C PRO A 445 7.75 20.75 -15.90
N GLY A 446 7.26 20.17 -17.00
CA GLY A 446 6.40 20.88 -17.95
C GLY A 446 5.00 21.24 -17.43
N ASN A 447 4.63 20.92 -16.19
CA ASN A 447 3.31 21.19 -15.62
C ASN A 447 3.30 22.30 -14.56
N GLY A 448 4.46 22.84 -14.19
CA GLY A 448 4.55 23.88 -13.18
C GLY A 448 5.95 24.05 -12.63
N THR A 449 6.06 24.71 -11.47
CA THR A 449 7.34 25.01 -10.83
C THR A 449 7.70 23.89 -9.85
N TYR A 450 8.16 22.77 -10.40
CA TYR A 450 8.42 21.53 -9.65
C TYR A 450 9.89 21.10 -9.69
N VAL A 451 10.74 21.80 -10.44
CA VAL A 451 12.16 21.48 -10.50
C VAL A 451 12.79 21.87 -9.16
N HIS A 452 13.54 20.94 -8.57
CA HIS A 452 14.22 21.13 -7.30
C HIS A 452 15.20 22.32 -7.38
N PRO A 453 15.37 23.15 -6.34
CA PRO A 453 16.19 24.36 -6.38
C PRO A 453 17.64 24.14 -6.83
N ILE A 454 18.29 23.07 -6.36
CA ILE A 454 19.69 22.73 -6.70
C ILE A 454 19.80 21.58 -7.70
N HIS A 455 19.20 20.44 -7.40
CA HIS A 455 19.35 19.22 -8.20
C HIS A 455 18.58 19.24 -9.53
N LYS A 456 19.09 18.50 -10.52
CA LYS A 456 18.46 18.27 -11.83
C LYS A 456 17.37 17.19 -11.74
N ARG A 457 16.39 17.39 -10.86
CA ARG A 457 15.22 16.52 -10.67
C ARG A 457 13.98 17.34 -10.34
N VAL A 458 12.81 16.73 -10.43
CA VAL A 458 11.62 17.25 -9.76
C VAL A 458 11.67 16.96 -8.26
N ILE A 459 10.92 17.75 -7.49
CA ILE A 459 10.75 17.52 -6.06
C ILE A 459 10.19 16.12 -5.75
N SER A 460 10.55 15.58 -4.58
CA SER A 460 10.00 14.32 -4.09
C SER A 460 8.58 14.48 -3.57
N VAL A 461 7.89 13.37 -3.36
CA VAL A 461 6.57 13.38 -2.70
C VAL A 461 6.65 13.95 -1.29
N ARG A 462 7.67 13.60 -0.48
CA ARG A 462 7.88 14.16 0.86
C ARG A 462 8.12 15.67 0.82
N GLU A 463 8.95 16.15 -0.10
CA GLU A 463 9.19 17.58 -0.28
C GLU A 463 7.89 18.32 -0.62
N ALA A 464 7.09 17.78 -1.54
CA ALA A 464 5.77 18.31 -1.88
C ALA A 464 4.78 18.28 -0.70
N ALA A 465 4.78 17.21 0.09
CA ALA A 465 3.95 17.07 1.29
C ALA A 465 4.32 18.09 2.37
N ARG A 466 5.62 18.34 2.60
CA ARG A 466 6.09 19.42 3.49
C ARG A 466 5.70 20.78 2.96
N ILE A 467 5.79 21.02 1.64
CA ILE A 467 5.32 22.30 1.06
C ILE A 467 3.81 22.49 1.27
N GLN A 468 3.04 21.39 1.27
CA GLN A 468 1.63 21.36 1.66
C GLN A 468 1.41 21.34 3.18
N SER A 469 2.45 21.43 4.02
CA SER A 469 2.39 21.44 5.49
C SER A 469 1.89 20.16 6.17
N PHE A 470 2.03 19.01 5.52
CA PHE A 470 1.84 17.72 6.20
C PHE A 470 3.01 17.41 7.14
N ASP A 471 2.69 16.74 8.25
CA ASP A 471 3.71 16.27 9.20
C ASP A 471 4.63 15.21 8.57
N ASP A 472 5.86 15.12 9.08
CA ASP A 472 6.85 14.15 8.59
C ASP A 472 6.48 12.70 8.87
N SER A 473 5.63 12.46 9.87
CA SER A 473 5.06 11.14 10.17
C SER A 473 3.81 10.82 9.33
N TYR A 474 3.31 11.76 8.52
CA TYR A 474 2.14 11.52 7.68
C TYR A 474 2.48 10.54 6.55
N TYR A 475 1.84 9.38 6.51
CA TYR A 475 2.16 8.31 5.56
C TYR A 475 1.13 8.21 4.44
N PHE A 476 1.57 8.45 3.21
CA PHE A 476 0.71 8.37 2.02
C PHE A 476 0.72 6.96 1.44
N VAL A 477 -0.47 6.39 1.28
CA VAL A 477 -0.69 5.03 0.78
C VAL A 477 -1.27 5.07 -0.63
N GLY A 478 -0.85 4.15 -1.48
CA GLY A 478 -1.41 3.95 -2.81
C GLY A 478 -0.35 3.82 -3.91
N THR A 479 -0.79 3.87 -5.17
CA THR A 479 0.14 3.92 -6.30
C THR A 479 0.87 5.25 -6.36
N LYS A 480 2.03 5.31 -7.02
CA LYS A 480 2.77 6.56 -7.22
C LYS A 480 1.88 7.69 -7.75
N THR A 481 1.03 7.40 -8.74
CA THR A 481 0.08 8.37 -9.31
C THR A 481 -1.00 8.80 -8.32
N SER A 482 -1.55 7.87 -7.52
CA SER A 482 -2.55 8.22 -6.50
C SER A 482 -1.95 9.13 -5.43
N ILE A 483 -0.73 8.86 -4.99
CA ILE A 483 -0.03 9.69 -3.99
C ILE A 483 0.18 11.12 -4.51
N LEU A 484 0.56 11.31 -5.79
CA LEU A 484 0.65 12.64 -6.39
C LEU A 484 -0.70 13.39 -6.36
N LYS A 485 -1.80 12.69 -6.67
CA LYS A 485 -3.15 13.26 -6.63
C LYS A 485 -3.53 13.67 -5.21
N GLN A 486 -3.27 12.80 -4.24
CA GLN A 486 -3.52 13.03 -2.81
C GLN A 486 -2.83 14.31 -2.33
N VAL A 487 -1.52 14.45 -2.57
CA VAL A 487 -0.75 15.64 -2.16
C VAL A 487 -1.18 16.89 -2.94
N GLY A 488 -1.41 16.79 -4.25
CA GLY A 488 -1.78 17.94 -5.09
C GLY A 488 -3.17 18.52 -4.80
N ASN A 489 -4.14 17.66 -4.51
CA ASN A 489 -5.51 18.06 -4.22
C ASN A 489 -5.71 18.53 -2.78
N ALA A 490 -4.87 18.11 -1.84
CA ALA A 490 -5.02 18.42 -0.42
C ALA A 490 -5.13 19.92 -0.12
N VAL A 491 -5.95 20.24 0.88
CA VAL A 491 -5.88 21.50 1.63
C VAL A 491 -4.69 21.41 2.59
N PRO A 492 -3.79 22.41 2.63
CA PRO A 492 -2.66 22.37 3.56
C PRO A 492 -3.11 22.26 5.04
N PRO A 493 -2.60 21.31 5.85
CA PRO A 493 -3.03 21.15 7.24
C PRO A 493 -2.84 22.38 8.12
N LEU A 494 -1.74 23.12 7.99
CA LEU A 494 -1.55 24.35 8.78
C LEU A 494 -2.55 25.44 8.39
N PHE A 495 -2.90 25.54 7.11
CA PHE A 495 -3.92 26.50 6.67
C PHE A 495 -5.30 26.13 7.21
N ALA A 496 -5.68 24.85 7.14
CA ALA A 496 -6.91 24.33 7.74
C ALA A 496 -6.94 24.54 9.28
N MET A 497 -5.81 24.32 9.95
CA MET A 497 -5.67 24.53 11.39
C MET A 497 -5.91 25.99 11.81
N GLU A 498 -5.42 26.98 11.06
CA GLU A 498 -5.65 28.39 11.40
C GLU A 498 -7.12 28.80 11.22
N ILE A 499 -7.80 28.28 10.19
CA ILE A 499 -9.26 28.44 10.04
C ILE A 499 -9.98 27.84 11.26
N ALA A 500 -9.65 26.59 11.58
CA ALA A 500 -10.28 25.82 12.66
C ALA A 500 -10.08 26.46 14.03
N LYS A 501 -8.87 26.95 14.35
CA LYS A 501 -8.56 27.66 15.60
C LYS A 501 -9.38 28.93 15.75
N ASN A 502 -9.50 29.72 14.68
CA ASN A 502 -10.29 30.95 14.75
C ASN A 502 -11.77 30.63 14.99
N ILE A 503 -12.31 29.59 14.34
CA ILE A 503 -13.67 29.11 14.60
C ILE A 503 -13.84 28.66 16.06
N ALA A 504 -12.98 27.75 16.53
CA ALA A 504 -13.05 27.19 17.89
C ALA A 504 -12.89 28.26 19.00
N SER A 505 -12.23 29.38 18.70
CA SER A 505 -12.10 30.51 19.65
C SER A 505 -13.38 31.33 19.81
N LYS A 506 -14.34 31.19 18.88
CA LYS A 506 -15.57 32.01 18.82
C LYS A 506 -16.85 31.20 19.00
N ILE A 507 -16.81 29.92 18.64
CA ILE A 507 -17.93 29.00 18.77
C ILE A 507 -17.41 27.71 19.40
N ASP A 508 -18.17 27.17 20.36
CA ASP A 508 -17.88 25.85 20.94
C ASP A 508 -18.15 24.76 19.89
N ILE A 509 -17.10 24.37 19.17
CA ILE A 509 -17.08 23.32 18.15
C ILE A 509 -16.05 22.28 18.59
N LYS A 510 -16.48 21.03 18.78
CA LYS A 510 -15.60 19.93 19.21
C LYS A 510 -15.51 18.80 18.21
N THR A 511 -16.49 18.67 17.33
CA THR A 511 -16.61 17.53 16.43
C THR A 511 -16.93 17.93 14.99
N SER A 512 -16.47 17.12 14.04
CA SER A 512 -16.82 17.29 12.63
C SER A 512 -17.20 16.00 11.92
N LEU A 513 -18.03 16.15 10.88
CA LEU A 513 -18.21 15.18 9.79
C LEU A 513 -17.50 15.73 8.56
N ASP A 514 -16.56 14.97 8.03
CA ASP A 514 -15.73 15.41 6.92
C ASP A 514 -16.13 14.66 5.64
N LEU A 515 -16.62 15.40 4.65
CA LEU A 515 -17.02 14.90 3.34
C LEU A 515 -15.95 15.23 2.30
N PHE A 516 -15.72 14.34 1.34
CA PHE A 516 -14.70 14.52 0.29
C PHE A 516 -13.30 14.73 0.88
N VAL A 517 -12.92 13.89 1.84
CA VAL A 517 -11.74 14.12 2.70
C VAL A 517 -10.41 14.11 1.93
N GLY A 518 -10.35 13.44 0.78
CA GLY A 518 -9.12 13.18 0.06
C GLY A 518 -8.04 12.60 0.98
N ALA A 519 -6.83 13.11 0.87
CA ALA A 519 -5.72 12.68 1.73
C ALA A 519 -5.86 13.08 3.21
N GLY A 520 -6.93 13.80 3.59
CA GLY A 520 -7.18 14.24 4.96
C GLY A 520 -6.55 15.58 5.33
N GLY A 521 -6.18 16.43 4.36
CA GLY A 521 -5.49 17.68 4.65
C GLY A 521 -6.30 18.65 5.52
N LEU A 522 -7.60 18.78 5.23
CA LEU A 522 -8.54 19.57 6.05
C LEU A 522 -8.75 18.94 7.43
N SER A 523 -9.06 17.64 7.47
CA SER A 523 -9.20 16.85 8.70
C SER A 523 -7.97 16.93 9.61
N ALA A 524 -6.77 16.86 9.05
CA ALA A 524 -5.52 16.99 9.79
C ALA A 524 -5.37 18.35 10.46
N GLY A 525 -5.83 19.42 9.79
CA GLY A 525 -5.86 20.76 10.36
C GLY A 525 -6.88 20.89 11.49
N LEU A 526 -8.06 20.29 11.35
CA LEU A 526 -9.10 20.25 12.38
C LEU A 526 -8.61 19.53 13.64
N GLU A 527 -8.06 18.33 13.50
CA GLU A 527 -7.49 17.54 14.59
C GLU A 527 -6.37 18.31 15.32
N LYS A 528 -5.50 19.02 14.57
CA LYS A 528 -4.46 19.88 15.16
C LYS A 528 -5.02 21.08 15.92
N ALA A 529 -6.23 21.54 15.58
CA ALA A 529 -6.94 22.61 16.30
C ALA A 529 -7.78 22.08 17.47
N GLY A 530 -7.83 20.76 17.68
CA GLY A 530 -8.61 20.14 18.75
C GLY A 530 -10.06 19.84 18.38
N ILE A 531 -10.43 19.94 17.10
CA ILE A 531 -11.75 19.53 16.57
C ILE A 531 -11.61 18.09 16.07
N ARG A 532 -12.34 17.16 16.70
CA ARG A 532 -12.27 15.74 16.39
C ARG A 532 -13.14 15.38 15.19
N SER A 533 -12.55 14.83 14.14
CA SER A 533 -13.29 14.28 13.00
C SER A 533 -13.89 12.93 13.39
N ILE A 534 -15.22 12.84 13.46
CA ILE A 534 -15.92 11.61 13.84
C ILE A 534 -15.90 10.64 12.66
N VAL A 535 -16.42 11.10 11.53
CA VAL A 535 -16.54 10.34 10.28
C VAL A 535 -15.86 11.11 9.15
N GLY A 536 -15.14 10.39 8.30
CA GLY A 536 -14.52 10.92 7.09
C GLY A 536 -14.94 10.10 5.87
N VAL A 537 -15.37 10.74 4.79
CA VAL A 537 -15.91 10.06 3.60
C VAL A 537 -15.16 10.44 2.34
N ASP A 538 -14.72 9.43 1.59
CA ASP A 538 -14.23 9.59 0.23
C ASP A 538 -14.52 8.34 -0.60
N TYR A 539 -14.51 8.48 -1.92
CA TYR A 539 -14.66 7.34 -2.82
C TYR A 539 -13.30 6.77 -3.26
N ASP A 540 -12.22 7.58 -3.22
CA ASP A 540 -10.88 7.12 -3.54
C ASP A 540 -10.31 6.28 -2.40
N ARG A 541 -10.21 4.97 -2.65
CA ARG A 541 -9.73 4.01 -1.66
C ARG A 541 -8.34 4.33 -1.11
N SER A 542 -7.46 4.93 -1.90
CA SER A 542 -6.09 5.23 -1.44
C SER A 542 -6.09 6.43 -0.48
N ALA A 543 -6.89 7.45 -0.77
CA ALA A 543 -7.18 8.55 0.13
C ALA A 543 -7.79 8.07 1.46
N CYS A 544 -8.79 7.18 1.42
CA CYS A 544 -9.38 6.59 2.62
C CYS A 544 -8.35 5.81 3.45
N LEU A 545 -7.50 5.00 2.82
CA LEU A 545 -6.41 4.30 3.50
C LEU A 545 -5.43 5.28 4.14
N THR A 546 -5.01 6.31 3.41
CA THR A 546 -4.12 7.37 3.93
C THR A 546 -4.72 8.06 5.14
N LEU A 547 -5.99 8.47 5.10
CA LEU A 547 -6.64 9.10 6.25
C LEU A 547 -6.69 8.14 7.46
N LYS A 548 -7.17 6.91 7.27
CA LYS A 548 -7.32 5.94 8.36
C LYS A 548 -5.98 5.50 8.97
N VAL A 549 -4.90 5.46 8.19
CA VAL A 549 -3.54 5.15 8.66
C VAL A 549 -2.93 6.29 9.48
N ASN A 550 -3.30 7.54 9.18
CA ASN A 550 -2.76 8.70 9.88
C ASN A 550 -3.63 9.15 11.06
N TYR A 551 -4.92 8.88 11.00
CA TYR A 551 -5.88 9.12 12.07
C TYR A 551 -6.78 7.89 12.28
N PRO A 552 -6.27 6.84 12.95
CA PRO A 552 -7.01 5.61 13.19
C PRO A 552 -8.32 5.79 13.97
N SER A 553 -8.46 6.88 14.72
CA SER A 553 -9.68 7.25 15.44
C SER A 553 -10.85 7.62 14.54
N ILE A 554 -10.61 8.09 13.31
CA ILE A 554 -11.67 8.55 12.42
C ILE A 554 -12.39 7.34 11.82
N ASN A 555 -13.73 7.34 11.85
CA ASN A 555 -14.54 6.35 11.14
C ASN A 555 -14.54 6.67 9.65
N VAL A 556 -13.57 6.09 8.91
CA VAL A 556 -13.41 6.36 7.48
C VAL A 556 -14.30 5.44 6.65
N ILE A 557 -15.14 6.05 5.82
CA ILE A 557 -16.05 5.37 4.91
C ILE A 557 -15.54 5.54 3.49
N CYS A 558 -15.14 4.42 2.88
CA CYS A 558 -14.77 4.35 1.48
C CYS A 558 -16.00 4.06 0.63
N GLY A 559 -16.62 5.09 0.05
CA GLY A 559 -17.87 4.95 -0.70
C GLY A 559 -18.25 6.18 -1.53
N ASP A 560 -19.10 5.95 -2.52
CA ASP A 560 -19.69 7.02 -3.32
C ASP A 560 -20.85 7.65 -2.53
N LEU A 561 -20.75 8.96 -2.26
CA LEU A 561 -21.72 9.71 -1.45
C LEU A 561 -23.13 9.73 -2.07
N THR A 562 -23.24 9.50 -3.38
CA THR A 562 -24.54 9.45 -4.09
C THR A 562 -25.37 8.19 -3.80
N LEU A 563 -24.77 7.19 -3.13
CA LEU A 563 -25.42 5.94 -2.79
C LEU A 563 -26.00 5.99 -1.38
N LYS A 564 -27.26 5.58 -1.23
CA LYS A 564 -27.93 5.48 0.07
C LYS A 564 -27.17 4.60 1.06
N SER A 565 -26.61 3.49 0.60
CA SER A 565 -25.78 2.59 1.42
C SER A 565 -24.51 3.24 1.97
N THR A 566 -23.95 4.26 1.30
CA THR A 566 -22.84 5.05 1.83
C THR A 566 -23.34 5.98 2.93
N LYS A 567 -24.47 6.67 2.70
CA LYS A 567 -25.09 7.57 3.70
C LYS A 567 -25.50 6.81 4.97
N ASP A 568 -26.07 5.63 4.83
CA ASP A 568 -26.45 4.79 5.98
C ASP A 568 -25.23 4.41 6.82
N LYS A 569 -24.08 4.13 6.17
CA LYS A 569 -22.80 3.93 6.89
C LYS A 569 -22.30 5.20 7.58
N ILE A 570 -22.53 6.38 7.00
CA ILE A 570 -22.18 7.67 7.62
C ILE A 570 -22.94 7.80 8.92
N TYR A 571 -24.27 7.67 8.88
CA TYR A 571 -25.11 7.79 10.07
C TYR A 571 -24.80 6.71 11.11
N GLN A 572 -24.56 5.46 10.68
CA GLN A 572 -24.08 4.41 11.57
C GLN A 572 -22.73 4.74 12.22
N GLY A 573 -21.80 5.30 11.46
CA GLY A 573 -20.48 5.69 11.92
C GLY A 573 -20.47 6.91 12.85
N LEU A 574 -21.50 7.76 12.78
CA LEU A 574 -21.73 8.86 13.71
C LEU A 574 -22.33 8.36 15.03
N GLY A 575 -23.20 7.34 14.98
CA GLY A 575 -23.91 6.85 16.17
C GLY A 575 -24.73 7.97 16.84
N ASP A 576 -24.66 8.06 18.16
CA ASP A 576 -25.33 9.11 18.95
C ASP A 576 -24.47 10.38 19.11
N GLU A 577 -23.31 10.45 18.45
CA GLU A 577 -22.43 11.60 18.59
C GLU A 577 -23.01 12.84 17.89
N LYS A 578 -23.00 13.97 18.59
CA LYS A 578 -23.38 15.26 18.03
C LYS A 578 -22.31 15.75 17.06
N VAL A 579 -22.72 16.11 15.85
CA VAL A 579 -21.87 16.77 14.85
C VAL A 579 -22.00 18.29 14.97
N ASP A 580 -20.95 18.95 15.45
CA ASP A 580 -20.95 20.41 15.55
C ASP A 580 -20.69 21.08 14.19
N MET A 581 -19.92 20.44 13.31
CA MET A 581 -19.52 20.99 12.01
C MET A 581 -19.55 19.95 10.89
N ILE A 582 -19.93 20.36 9.67
CA ILE A 582 -19.64 19.60 8.45
C ILE A 582 -18.57 20.33 7.64
N CYS A 583 -17.58 19.62 7.11
CA CYS A 583 -16.62 20.22 6.20
C CYS A 583 -16.41 19.37 4.94
N GLY A 584 -16.03 20.00 3.82
CA GLY A 584 -15.69 19.25 2.63
C GLY A 584 -15.48 20.10 1.38
N GLY A 585 -14.88 19.49 0.36
CA GLY A 585 -14.66 20.11 -0.95
C GLY A 585 -15.25 19.26 -2.08
N PRO A 586 -16.58 19.33 -2.32
CA PRO A 586 -17.20 18.58 -3.42
C PRO A 586 -16.59 19.04 -4.76
N PRO A 587 -16.30 18.11 -5.69
CA PRO A 587 -15.73 18.48 -6.98
C PRO A 587 -16.76 19.22 -7.84
N CYS A 588 -16.41 20.42 -8.28
CA CYS A 588 -17.29 21.34 -9.00
C CYS A 588 -17.04 21.32 -10.52
N GLN A 589 -17.44 20.23 -11.21
CA GLN A 589 -17.20 20.06 -12.66
C GLN A 589 -18.36 20.55 -13.56
N GLY A 590 -19.56 20.74 -13.03
CA GLY A 590 -20.76 21.10 -13.80
C GLY A 590 -21.03 22.59 -13.98
N PHE A 591 -20.36 23.44 -13.21
CA PHE A 591 -20.58 24.89 -13.12
C PHE A 591 -20.09 25.70 -14.35
N SER A 592 -20.12 25.12 -15.55
CA SER A 592 -19.47 25.68 -16.75
C SER A 592 -20.41 25.99 -17.92
N LEU A 593 -21.74 25.81 -17.84
CA LEU A 593 -22.66 26.01 -18.98
C LEU A 593 -23.94 26.74 -18.58
N ALA A 594 -24.31 27.78 -19.32
CA ALA A 594 -25.53 28.57 -19.14
C ALA A 594 -26.72 27.92 -19.89
N GLY A 595 -27.92 27.92 -19.28
CA GLY A 595 -29.19 27.60 -19.97
C GLY A 595 -30.22 26.76 -19.18
N LYS A 596 -29.81 26.05 -18.12
CA LYS A 596 -30.69 25.36 -17.14
C LYS A 596 -30.32 25.83 -15.72
N ARG A 597 -31.18 25.61 -14.72
CA ARG A 597 -30.76 25.76 -13.30
C ARG A 597 -29.48 24.94 -13.10
N LEU A 598 -28.39 25.59 -12.68
CA LEU A 598 -27.07 24.95 -12.58
C LEU A 598 -27.07 23.80 -11.56
N ILE A 599 -27.99 23.85 -10.59
CA ILE A 599 -28.19 22.80 -9.58
C ILE A 599 -28.66 21.47 -10.19
N ASP A 600 -29.44 21.53 -11.28
CA ASP A 600 -30.04 20.36 -11.94
C ASP A 600 -29.06 19.68 -12.91
N ASP A 601 -27.83 20.20 -13.03
CA ASP A 601 -26.79 19.57 -13.83
C ASP A 601 -26.31 18.29 -13.13
N PRO A 602 -26.37 17.11 -13.79
CA PRO A 602 -25.89 15.86 -13.21
C PRO A 602 -24.43 15.91 -12.76
N ARG A 603 -23.62 16.82 -13.32
CA ARG A 603 -22.21 17.07 -12.93
C ARG A 603 -22.07 17.79 -11.58
N ASN A 604 -23.13 18.39 -11.06
CA ASN A 604 -23.17 19.09 -9.76
C ASN A 604 -23.85 18.28 -8.66
N ARG A 605 -24.23 17.02 -8.95
CA ARG A 605 -24.90 16.11 -8.01
C ARG A 605 -24.23 16.04 -6.64
N LEU A 606 -22.89 16.00 -6.58
CA LEU A 606 -22.16 15.89 -5.31
C LEU A 606 -22.32 17.09 -4.37
N PHE A 607 -22.66 18.27 -4.91
CA PHE A 607 -23.03 19.42 -4.10
C PHE A 607 -24.42 19.23 -3.46
N LEU A 608 -25.38 18.66 -4.19
CA LEU A 608 -26.69 18.32 -3.66
C LEU A 608 -26.59 17.27 -2.54
N GLU A 609 -25.73 16.26 -2.71
CA GLU A 609 -25.50 15.26 -1.65
C GLU A 609 -24.91 15.91 -0.37
N TYR A 610 -24.07 16.94 -0.51
CA TYR A 610 -23.58 17.72 0.64
C TYR A 610 -24.72 18.47 1.35
N LEU A 611 -25.60 19.12 0.58
CA LEU A 611 -26.76 19.85 1.10
C LEU A 611 -27.76 18.94 1.81
N GLU A 612 -28.02 17.75 1.26
CA GLU A 612 -28.92 16.76 1.87
C GLU A 612 -28.42 16.35 3.27
N ILE A 613 -27.13 16.01 3.38
CA ILE A 613 -26.53 15.64 4.67
C ILE A 613 -26.53 16.84 5.64
N LEU A 614 -26.30 18.06 5.14
CA LEU A 614 -26.38 19.28 5.95
C LEU A 614 -27.78 19.51 6.53
N GLU A 615 -28.82 19.27 5.73
CA GLU A 615 -30.23 19.42 6.13
C GLU A 615 -30.67 18.35 7.14
N GLU A 616 -30.14 17.14 7.02
CA GLU A 616 -30.42 16.04 7.95
C GLU A 616 -29.72 16.26 9.30
N ILE A 617 -28.43 16.59 9.29
CA ILE A 617 -27.61 16.71 10.51
C ILE A 617 -27.79 18.06 11.22
N LYS A 618 -28.03 19.14 10.47
CA LYS A 618 -28.19 20.52 10.96
C LYS A 618 -27.06 20.97 11.93
N PRO A 619 -25.77 20.85 11.53
CA PRO A 619 -24.64 21.27 12.36
C PRO A 619 -24.73 22.77 12.72
N LYS A 620 -23.92 23.20 13.69
CA LYS A 620 -23.80 24.64 14.02
C LYS A 620 -23.20 25.43 12.87
N LEU A 621 -22.29 24.81 12.12
CA LEU A 621 -21.53 25.45 11.06
C LEU A 621 -21.16 24.44 9.96
N PHE A 622 -20.91 24.95 8.76
CA PHE A 622 -20.23 24.19 7.71
C PHE A 622 -19.05 24.95 7.08
N ILE A 623 -18.08 24.20 6.56
CA ILE A 623 -16.99 24.71 5.72
C ILE A 623 -17.04 24.04 4.35
N LEU A 624 -17.21 24.84 3.31
CA LEU A 624 -17.10 24.39 1.92
C LEU A 624 -15.79 24.94 1.32
N GLU A 625 -14.85 24.05 0.99
CA GLU A 625 -13.60 24.40 0.33
C GLU A 625 -13.73 24.28 -1.19
N ASN A 626 -13.22 25.27 -1.93
CA ASN A 626 -13.27 25.25 -3.37
C ASN A 626 -12.15 26.06 -4.06
N VAL A 627 -12.02 25.90 -5.37
CA VAL A 627 -11.05 26.63 -6.20
C VAL A 627 -11.49 28.08 -6.47
N GLU A 628 -10.52 28.99 -6.68
CA GLU A 628 -10.73 30.43 -6.92
C GLU A 628 -11.77 30.74 -8.01
N GLY A 629 -11.78 29.96 -9.10
CA GLY A 629 -12.64 30.18 -10.26
C GLY A 629 -14.14 30.19 -9.96
N MET A 630 -14.58 29.61 -8.84
CA MET A 630 -15.98 29.61 -8.42
C MET A 630 -16.55 31.01 -8.18
N LYS A 631 -15.76 31.94 -7.61
CA LYS A 631 -16.25 33.28 -7.28
C LYS A 631 -16.38 34.19 -8.52
N SER A 632 -15.68 33.85 -9.61
CA SER A 632 -15.64 34.62 -10.86
C SER A 632 -16.38 33.97 -12.04
N MET A 633 -16.86 32.72 -11.88
CA MET A 633 -17.60 32.02 -12.94
C MET A 633 -18.98 32.66 -13.13
N GLN A 634 -19.33 32.96 -14.38
CA GLN A 634 -20.59 33.62 -14.77
C GLN A 634 -20.86 34.90 -13.95
N ASP A 635 -19.86 35.78 -13.84
CA ASP A 635 -19.95 37.04 -13.08
C ASP A 635 -20.43 36.90 -11.62
N GLY A 636 -20.18 35.73 -11.01
CA GLY A 636 -20.51 35.45 -9.61
C GLY A 636 -21.91 34.85 -9.38
N LEU A 637 -22.71 34.65 -10.44
CA LEU A 637 -24.06 34.07 -10.37
C LEU A 637 -24.06 32.68 -9.69
N ILE A 638 -23.07 31.85 -10.01
CA ILE A 638 -22.95 30.49 -9.46
C ILE A 638 -22.76 30.51 -7.95
N TYR A 639 -21.89 31.40 -7.46
CA TYR A 639 -21.64 31.55 -6.04
C TYR A 639 -22.90 32.07 -5.31
N GLN A 640 -23.66 32.96 -5.95
CA GLN A 640 -24.94 33.46 -5.41
C GLN A 640 -25.99 32.35 -5.33
N GLU A 641 -26.10 31.47 -6.32
CA GLU A 641 -27.01 30.33 -6.27
C GLU A 641 -26.63 29.36 -5.14
N ILE A 642 -25.36 28.99 -5.03
CA ILE A 642 -24.84 28.15 -3.92
C ILE A 642 -25.19 28.76 -2.56
N THR A 643 -24.98 30.08 -2.42
CA THR A 643 -25.28 30.81 -1.18
C THR A 643 -26.78 30.75 -0.85
N LYS A 644 -27.65 31.01 -1.83
CA LYS A 644 -29.12 30.95 -1.66
C LYS A 644 -29.61 29.58 -1.23
N GLU A 645 -29.03 28.50 -1.77
CA GLU A 645 -29.40 27.15 -1.37
C GLU A 645 -29.09 26.89 0.11
N PHE A 646 -27.89 27.24 0.58
CA PHE A 646 -27.55 27.12 2.00
C PHE A 646 -28.39 28.05 2.90
N GLU A 647 -28.69 29.26 2.45
CA GLU A 647 -29.59 30.19 3.15
C GLU A 647 -31.00 29.62 3.30
N SER A 648 -31.51 28.96 2.25
CA SER A 648 -32.81 28.26 2.29
C SER A 648 -32.83 27.12 3.32
N LYS A 649 -31.67 26.56 3.68
CA LYS A 649 -31.49 25.55 4.72
C LYS A 649 -31.24 26.14 6.11
N GLY A 650 -31.38 27.46 6.28
CA GLY A 650 -31.30 28.14 7.58
C GLY A 650 -29.88 28.47 8.04
N TYR A 651 -28.98 28.81 7.09
CA TYR A 651 -27.63 29.27 7.39
C TYR A 651 -27.38 30.70 6.89
N LYS A 652 -26.61 31.48 7.63
CA LYS A 652 -25.96 32.70 7.15
C LYS A 652 -24.64 32.28 6.51
N VAL A 653 -24.33 32.75 5.31
CA VAL A 653 -23.21 32.21 4.51
C VAL A 653 -22.33 33.31 3.96
N GLU A 654 -21.02 33.12 4.03
CA GLU A 654 -20.04 34.02 3.44
C GLU A 654 -18.84 33.27 2.88
N GLY A 655 -18.24 33.83 1.82
CA GLY A 655 -17.16 33.20 1.07
C GLY A 655 -16.00 34.14 0.82
N MET A 656 -14.83 33.79 1.35
CA MET A 656 -13.61 34.59 1.24
C MET A 656 -12.51 33.84 0.48
N LEU A 657 -11.81 34.58 -0.39
CA LEU A 657 -10.63 34.07 -1.07
C LEU A 657 -9.41 34.21 -0.15
N LEU A 658 -8.87 33.08 0.27
CA LEU A 658 -7.75 32.99 1.20
C LEU A 658 -6.48 32.49 0.50
N PHE A 659 -5.34 32.92 1.02
CA PHE A 659 -4.01 32.64 0.49
C PHE A 659 -3.21 31.85 1.53
N ALA A 660 -2.92 30.58 1.27
CA ALA A 660 -2.27 29.70 2.23
C ALA A 660 -0.90 30.23 2.72
N ASP A 661 -0.17 30.99 1.88
CA ASP A 661 1.11 31.61 2.26
C ASP A 661 1.00 32.66 3.36
N LYS A 662 -0.22 33.16 3.62
CA LYS A 662 -0.53 34.04 4.75
C LYS A 662 -0.75 33.29 6.06
N TYR A 663 -0.82 31.97 6.03
CA TYR A 663 -1.15 31.12 7.18
C TYR A 663 -0.05 30.10 7.46
N GLY A 664 1.21 30.50 7.24
CA GLY A 664 2.38 29.70 7.60
C GLY A 664 2.68 28.52 6.66
N VAL A 665 2.06 28.47 5.48
CA VAL A 665 2.33 27.46 4.44
C VAL A 665 3.34 28.01 3.44
N PRO A 666 4.42 27.30 3.07
CA PRO A 666 5.42 27.76 2.10
C PRO A 666 4.93 27.61 0.64
N GLN A 667 3.67 27.97 0.36
CA GLN A 667 3.02 27.77 -0.92
C GLN A 667 1.98 28.86 -1.22
N LYS A 668 2.09 29.48 -2.41
CA LYS A 668 1.12 30.44 -2.96
C LYS A 668 -0.12 29.73 -3.48
N ARG A 669 -0.93 29.16 -2.58
CA ARG A 669 -2.16 28.45 -2.91
C ARG A 669 -3.38 29.29 -2.52
N LYS A 670 -4.18 29.68 -3.50
CA LYS A 670 -5.44 30.38 -3.26
C LYS A 670 -6.61 29.41 -3.16
N ARG A 671 -7.53 29.64 -2.23
CA ARG A 671 -8.77 28.87 -2.04
C ARG A 671 -9.94 29.75 -1.66
N LEU A 672 -11.10 29.46 -2.27
CA LEU A 672 -12.36 30.01 -1.82
C LEU A 672 -12.81 29.15 -0.63
N ILE A 673 -12.88 29.77 0.54
CA ILE A 673 -13.43 29.14 1.74
C ILE A 673 -14.78 29.77 1.98
N THR A 674 -15.82 28.95 1.99
CA THR A 674 -17.18 29.37 2.35
C THR A 674 -17.52 28.83 3.72
N ILE A 675 -17.91 29.72 4.62
CA ILE A 675 -18.36 29.39 5.96
C ILE A 675 -19.84 29.70 6.03
N GLY A 676 -20.62 28.72 6.47
CA GLY A 676 -22.02 28.92 6.82
C GLY A 676 -22.25 28.69 8.30
N VAL A 677 -23.01 29.56 8.95
CA VAL A 677 -23.37 29.48 10.36
C VAL A 677 -24.88 29.37 10.48
N ARG A 678 -25.38 28.42 11.26
CA ARG A 678 -26.82 28.25 11.45
C ARG A 678 -27.44 29.54 12.00
N SER A 679 -28.60 29.93 11.46
CA SER A 679 -29.17 31.27 11.65
C SER A 679 -29.47 31.65 13.11
N ASP A 680 -29.71 30.66 13.98
CA ASP A 680 -29.96 30.83 15.41
C ASP A 680 -28.71 31.22 16.22
N ILE A 681 -27.50 31.05 15.67
CA ILE A 681 -26.25 31.36 16.37
C ILE A 681 -25.89 32.83 16.12
N PRO A 682 -25.71 33.67 17.17
CA PRO A 682 -25.58 35.12 17.04
C PRO A 682 -24.14 35.55 16.67
N ILE A 683 -23.60 35.02 15.58
CA ILE A 683 -22.28 35.38 15.03
C ILE A 683 -22.35 35.52 13.51
N SER A 684 -21.59 36.46 12.95
CA SER A 684 -21.48 36.62 11.49
C SER A 684 -20.41 35.67 10.93
N PRO A 685 -20.65 35.01 9.78
CA PRO A 685 -19.64 34.18 9.13
C PRO A 685 -18.32 34.91 8.84
N SER A 686 -18.34 36.21 8.48
CA SER A 686 -17.15 37.06 8.33
C SER A 686 -16.18 36.99 9.50
N GLU A 687 -16.70 36.91 10.73
CA GLU A 687 -15.89 36.86 11.95
C GLU A 687 -15.12 35.55 12.07
N LEU A 688 -15.55 34.49 11.39
CA LEU A 688 -14.98 33.15 11.52
C LEU A 688 -13.79 32.91 10.60
N PHE A 689 -13.49 33.82 9.68
CA PHE A 689 -12.29 33.72 8.88
C PHE A 689 -11.02 34.09 9.67
N PRO A 690 -9.89 33.37 9.44
CA PRO A 690 -8.66 33.60 10.18
C PRO A 690 -7.93 34.87 9.72
N ILE A 691 -7.29 35.54 10.67
CA ILE A 691 -6.44 36.70 10.41
C ILE A 691 -5.08 36.23 9.85
N PRO A 692 -4.56 36.86 8.77
CA PRO A 692 -3.23 36.56 8.24
C PRO A 692 -2.12 36.61 9.29
N LEU A 693 -1.24 35.61 9.29
CA LEU A 693 -0.04 35.58 10.11
C LEU A 693 1.03 36.53 9.56
N ASN A 694 1.83 37.14 10.44
CA ASN A 694 2.94 38.02 10.05
C ASN A 694 4.23 37.25 9.68
N THR A 695 4.18 35.91 9.64
CA THR A 695 5.33 35.06 9.37
C THR A 695 5.31 34.56 7.92
N LYS A 696 6.38 34.82 7.17
CA LYS A 696 6.59 34.22 5.84
C LYS A 696 7.42 32.95 5.98
N VAL A 697 7.01 31.89 5.30
CA VAL A 697 7.76 30.62 5.22
C VAL A 697 8.18 30.41 3.77
N THR A 698 9.45 30.09 3.57
CA THR A 698 10.05 29.94 2.24
C THR A 698 10.15 28.48 1.82
N ALA A 699 10.47 28.23 0.54
CA ALA A 699 10.81 26.89 0.09
C ALA A 699 12.04 26.34 0.83
N ARG A 700 13.04 27.17 1.13
CA ARG A 700 14.23 26.76 1.90
C ARG A 700 13.85 26.21 3.26
N ASP A 701 12.99 26.94 3.97
CA ASP A 701 12.49 26.51 5.29
C ASP A 701 11.84 25.12 5.25
N ALA A 702 11.25 24.73 4.12
CA ALA A 702 10.48 23.50 3.99
C ALA A 702 11.33 22.26 3.61
N ILE A 703 12.31 22.43 2.73
CA ILE A 703 12.95 21.28 2.05
C ILE A 703 14.48 21.30 2.03
N GLU A 704 15.15 22.31 2.60
CA GLU A 704 16.63 22.39 2.58
C GLU A 704 17.29 21.19 3.29
N ASP A 705 16.74 20.73 4.41
CA ASP A 705 17.27 19.56 5.15
C ASP A 705 17.11 18.24 4.39
N LEU A 706 16.24 18.18 3.38
CA LEU A 706 16.07 17.01 2.51
C LEU A 706 16.92 17.07 1.23
N GLN A 707 17.54 18.22 0.93
CA GLN A 707 18.25 18.46 -0.32
C GLN A 707 19.23 17.33 -0.67
N ASN A 708 20.09 16.99 0.28
CA ASN A 708 21.18 16.01 0.10
C ASN A 708 20.77 14.57 0.47
N ILE A 709 19.48 14.31 0.68
CA ILE A 709 18.95 12.97 0.92
C ILE A 709 18.52 12.37 -0.43
N GLU A 710 19.12 11.24 -0.79
CA GLU A 710 18.76 10.48 -2.00
C GLU A 710 17.24 10.22 -2.02
N CYS A 711 16.57 10.46 -3.15
CA CYS A 711 15.14 10.17 -3.26
C CYS A 711 14.89 8.68 -3.50
N SER A 712 14.73 7.90 -2.44
CA SER A 712 14.38 6.47 -2.49
C SER A 712 13.36 6.08 -1.42
N GLU A 713 12.78 4.89 -1.54
CA GLU A 713 11.88 4.35 -0.49
C GLU A 713 12.60 4.09 0.84
N ASN A 714 13.93 3.91 0.84
CA ASN A 714 14.72 3.56 2.03
C ASN A 714 15.68 4.70 2.39
N SER A 715 15.17 5.93 2.36
CA SER A 715 15.95 7.14 2.64
C SER A 715 15.91 7.44 4.12
N PHE A 716 16.97 8.00 4.69
CA PHE A 716 17.09 8.30 6.12
C PHE A 716 17.38 9.77 6.36
N TYR A 717 16.88 10.33 7.46
CA TYR A 717 17.29 11.67 7.89
C TYR A 717 18.79 11.68 8.20
N ASN A 718 19.48 12.74 7.77
CA ASN A 718 20.93 12.88 7.95
C ASN A 718 21.37 14.26 8.46
N SER A 719 20.42 15.12 8.84
CA SER A 719 20.67 16.48 9.33
C SER A 719 19.92 16.74 10.63
N ASP A 720 20.65 17.21 11.63
CA ASP A 720 20.09 17.72 12.90
C ASP A 720 19.67 19.19 12.79
N LYS A 721 20.17 19.90 11.76
CA LYS A 721 19.81 21.29 11.48
C LYS A 721 18.53 21.31 10.67
N ILE A 722 17.43 21.56 11.38
CA ILE A 722 16.10 21.75 10.81
C ILE A 722 15.56 23.15 11.12
N SER A 723 14.83 23.72 10.17
CA SER A 723 14.21 25.05 10.29
C SER A 723 13.14 25.08 11.39
N LYS A 724 12.72 26.29 11.80
CA LYS A 724 11.56 26.45 12.72
C LYS A 724 10.28 25.86 12.14
N TYR A 725 10.14 25.88 10.82
CA TYR A 725 9.00 25.30 10.12
C TYR A 725 9.00 23.77 10.22
N VAL A 726 10.12 23.13 9.89
CA VAL A 726 10.25 21.66 9.96
C VAL A 726 10.09 21.16 11.40
N ARG A 727 10.55 21.90 12.42
CA ARG A 727 10.30 21.56 13.83
C ARG A 727 8.80 21.49 14.19
N LYS A 728 7.93 22.25 13.51
CA LYS A 728 6.48 22.17 13.72
C LYS A 728 5.87 20.91 13.09
N LEU A 729 6.48 20.41 12.01
CA LEU A 729 6.00 19.24 11.26
C LEU A 729 6.63 17.92 11.73
N LYS A 730 7.82 18.00 12.33
CA LYS A 730 8.58 16.87 12.85
C LYS A 730 8.39 16.79 14.36
N ASN A 731 7.55 15.86 14.81
CA ASN A 731 7.40 15.57 16.24
C ASN A 731 8.74 14.99 16.76
N SER A 732 9.47 15.77 17.56
CA SER A 732 10.78 15.38 18.10
C SER A 732 10.74 14.16 19.03
N LYS A 733 9.56 13.74 19.49
CA LYS A 733 9.40 12.50 20.26
C LYS A 733 9.27 11.26 19.37
N LEU A 734 8.99 11.44 18.07
CA LEU A 734 8.84 10.37 17.08
C LEU A 734 10.15 10.03 16.34
N PHE A 735 11.02 11.01 16.11
CA PHE A 735 12.16 10.93 15.19
C PHE A 735 13.51 11.13 15.89
#